data_AF-A0A970T7A3-F1
#
_entry.id   AF-A0A970T7A3-F1
#
_cell.length_a   1.000
_cell.length_b   1.000
_cell.length_c   1.000
_cell.angle_alpha   90.00
_cell.angle_beta   90.00
_cell.angle_gamma   90.00
#
_symmetry.space_group_name_H-M   'P 1'
#
loop_
_entity.id
_entity.type
_entity.pdbx_description
1 polymer ?
#
loop_
_entity_poly.entity_id
_entity_poly.type
_entity_poly.pdbx_seq_one_letter_code
_entity_poly.pdbx_strand_id
1 'polypeptide(L)'
;PGPVNTQLRYGKTYQFRIRLQDISGGTPGIDRKPVNETPSDIASCRFKRYIAPIQPRIQEIESVPDAQPGDVHPVIGTDGPNELNELNIRRPKLEYPAVVYTGKYSDPIQRLVNLANLSLDVDTTDPGHNAEHRVGLGIADPDVNQVEITVEIESLKLDKLASVNGKDDYVHLYTTRRFFPDLNGNDDNYEATLNIPIQYKDIEGPDKVLNVGKEINLTQDLGLTDDIDNLPQLVLPTARTIRLTIRAVCEDKEDESDTSAYYGVIDAANKTMDVRYGEPFTVALYKASNDETGLLALTPGVPNIQALYMQPDAETVFDGKITTLLFGKENLAKNSNVQQLADQLNLESNGLTLYAPKGKRVVLGCSSRIRHTLAPDGSSITFASKSDLFNHWLCCVNYELDRDWMWDALETDSFIVKRTKGFTHDPQPEEENAEAGRIRMIRTASFESLDNPQRNSTQIVFIDAVEPKKEPQNGTPSFPDTIELSYTMEPRFKSGHATERDEPETLELTLPITTPPAQIPKIVSAGYALSPYKRDEKYENSESRKRFLWIEFAEPVEDPQDIYFARVLANVPDQLISNNHPSLFVGPQEPPLPIDPEQIRIITQASSNDLAGLNAMQPMVKSTSSDVHYLLPLPPGLHANSDEMFGFFTYEFRVGHFERPPVNPGEESEKVWTTAQGRFGRRLKSQGIQHPAPALTCMPNRDKNKLWVTAPYAVAVHKGKNVTADPPRTELWALLYAQVKQADNNDYRNILLDDRPLDWRVQIENEKEVNVFEKYTSDQLQLLNKISAKTLKGQTTVSQTGNFLKLVDFTKKNKSSTKYGTTVWSNSEVSQLLSVYGLPKDSSLSIIVVETLPQINNIFEHMTGLVQPQVAQTATNLMSNDQKATFSREYDKRFNAKSASFDTTITQKPSPVSDELGHHRILRTSRLIKVPDIC
;
A
#
# COMPACT_ATOMS: atom_id res chain seq x y z
N PRO A 1 36.20 -93.82 10.83
CA PRO A 1 36.20 -92.66 9.90
C PRO A 1 37.57 -91.95 9.91
N GLY A 2 38.35 -92.08 8.83
CA GLY A 2 39.61 -91.35 8.68
C GLY A 2 39.41 -89.88 8.30
N PRO A 3 40.44 -89.03 8.42
CA PRO A 3 40.37 -87.62 8.03
C PRO A 3 40.09 -87.49 6.53
N VAL A 4 39.20 -86.56 6.17
CA VAL A 4 38.85 -86.26 4.78
C VAL A 4 39.81 -85.19 4.26
N ASN A 5 40.58 -85.47 3.20
CA ASN A 5 41.56 -84.52 2.61
C ASN A 5 40.93 -83.35 1.84
N THR A 6 39.60 -83.31 1.72
CA THR A 6 38.89 -82.28 0.95
C THR A 6 38.77 -80.98 1.74
N GLN A 7 39.45 -79.93 1.28
CA GLN A 7 39.33 -78.58 1.86
C GLN A 7 38.02 -77.93 1.44
N LEU A 8 37.25 -77.43 2.42
CA LEU A 8 36.06 -76.62 2.19
C LEU A 8 36.46 -75.19 1.79
N ARG A 9 35.89 -74.68 0.71
CA ARG A 9 36.16 -73.36 0.12
C ARG A 9 34.86 -72.77 -0.41
N TYR A 10 34.66 -71.47 -0.19
CA TYR A 10 33.47 -70.77 -0.69
C TYR A 10 33.43 -70.77 -2.23
N GLY A 11 32.22 -70.77 -2.78
CA GLY A 11 31.97 -70.82 -4.23
C GLY A 11 32.06 -72.23 -4.85
N LYS A 12 32.53 -73.24 -4.11
CA LYS A 12 32.62 -74.63 -4.59
C LYS A 12 31.38 -75.45 -4.23
N THR A 13 31.12 -76.49 -5.02
CA THR A 13 30.03 -77.45 -4.77
C THR A 13 30.60 -78.74 -4.21
N TYR A 14 30.07 -79.20 -3.09
CA TYR A 14 30.50 -80.41 -2.41
C TYR A 14 29.41 -81.48 -2.46
N GLN A 15 29.82 -82.74 -2.54
CA GLN A 15 28.93 -83.90 -2.47
C GLN A 15 29.13 -84.60 -1.13
N PHE A 16 28.08 -84.62 -0.31
CA PHE A 16 28.02 -85.35 0.94
C PHE A 16 27.45 -86.74 0.68
N ARG A 17 28.26 -87.77 0.92
CA ARG A 17 27.87 -89.17 0.74
C ARG A 17 27.50 -89.77 2.08
N ILE A 18 26.24 -90.15 2.25
CA ILE A 18 25.74 -90.72 3.51
C ILE A 18 26.04 -92.21 3.52
N ARG A 19 26.67 -92.70 4.59
CA ARG A 19 26.94 -94.12 4.80
C ARG A 19 26.40 -94.54 6.15
N LEU A 20 25.47 -95.48 6.15
CA LEU A 20 24.94 -96.06 7.39
C LEU A 20 25.95 -97.05 7.96
N GLN A 21 26.14 -96.98 9.27
CA GLN A 21 26.92 -97.94 10.03
C GLN A 21 25.95 -98.97 10.62
N ASP A 22 26.28 -100.25 10.48
CA ASP A 22 25.54 -101.34 11.14
C ASP A 22 25.80 -101.28 12.67
N ILE A 23 24.89 -101.88 13.43
CA ILE A 23 24.94 -102.08 14.88
C ILE A 23 26.20 -102.84 15.32
N SER A 24 26.80 -103.64 14.42
CA SER A 24 28.11 -104.28 14.61
C SER A 24 29.32 -103.34 14.50
N GLY A 25 29.09 -102.08 14.14
CA GLY A 25 30.13 -101.08 13.87
C GLY A 25 30.71 -101.14 12.45
N GLY A 26 30.26 -102.07 11.60
CA GLY A 26 30.67 -102.16 10.20
C GLY A 26 30.12 -101.02 9.34
N THR A 27 30.98 -100.36 8.58
CA THR A 27 30.59 -99.31 7.62
C THR A 27 31.30 -99.51 6.28
N PRO A 28 30.66 -99.21 5.12
CA PRO A 28 31.32 -99.24 3.83
C PRO A 28 32.54 -98.28 3.76
N GLY A 29 33.64 -98.71 3.14
CA GLY A 29 34.83 -97.88 2.91
C GLY A 29 34.55 -96.64 2.05
N ILE A 30 35.44 -95.63 2.11
CA ILE A 30 35.27 -94.32 1.46
C ILE A 30 35.23 -94.41 -0.08
N ASP A 31 35.82 -95.46 -0.59
CA ASP A 31 36.04 -95.82 -1.98
C ASP A 31 34.98 -96.82 -2.49
N ARG A 32 34.17 -97.41 -1.60
CA ARG A 32 33.09 -98.34 -1.96
C ARG A 32 31.87 -97.58 -2.47
N LYS A 33 31.45 -97.90 -3.71
CA LYS A 33 30.22 -97.38 -4.33
C LYS A 33 28.99 -98.21 -3.92
N PRO A 34 27.82 -97.60 -3.73
CA PRO A 34 26.57 -98.33 -3.49
C PRO A 34 26.22 -99.18 -4.72
N VAL A 35 25.59 -100.33 -4.49
CA VAL A 35 25.15 -101.23 -5.58
C VAL A 35 23.90 -100.70 -6.27
N ASN A 36 23.00 -100.04 -5.52
CA ASN A 36 21.86 -99.28 -6.02
C ASN A 36 22.00 -97.83 -5.55
N GLU A 37 22.19 -96.90 -6.47
CA GLU A 37 22.20 -95.46 -6.15
C GLU A 37 20.74 -94.98 -5.99
N THR A 38 20.39 -94.55 -4.78
CA THR A 38 19.14 -93.84 -4.52
C THR A 38 19.40 -92.33 -4.44
N PRO A 39 18.41 -91.48 -4.74
CA PRO A 39 18.55 -90.02 -4.61
C PRO A 39 18.93 -89.55 -3.19
N SER A 40 18.75 -90.41 -2.18
CA SER A 40 19.05 -90.11 -0.77
C SER A 40 20.51 -90.39 -0.37
N ASP A 41 21.31 -91.07 -1.20
CA ASP A 41 22.67 -91.51 -0.84
C ASP A 41 23.73 -90.41 -1.03
N ILE A 42 23.47 -89.44 -1.91
CA ILE A 42 24.36 -88.32 -2.23
C ILE A 42 23.58 -87.01 -2.16
N ALA A 43 23.92 -86.15 -1.20
CA ALA A 43 23.42 -84.79 -1.13
C ALA A 43 24.47 -83.82 -1.68
N SER A 44 24.13 -83.03 -2.69
CA SER A 44 24.98 -81.91 -3.13
C SER A 44 24.63 -80.65 -2.36
N CYS A 45 25.64 -79.92 -1.91
CA CYS A 45 25.45 -78.61 -1.28
C CYS A 45 26.51 -77.65 -1.82
N ARG A 46 26.06 -76.47 -2.24
CA ARG A 46 26.93 -75.37 -2.65
C ARG A 46 27.37 -74.62 -1.41
N PHE A 47 28.68 -74.56 -1.19
CA PHE A 47 29.22 -73.90 -0.02
C PHE A 47 29.39 -72.41 -0.30
N LYS A 48 28.46 -71.61 0.21
CA LYS A 48 28.43 -70.16 0.04
C LYS A 48 28.76 -69.43 1.33
N ARG A 49 29.29 -68.22 1.21
CA ARG A 49 29.51 -67.30 2.32
C ARG A 49 28.20 -66.58 2.63
N TYR A 50 27.66 -66.81 3.83
CA TYR A 50 26.50 -66.10 4.37
C TYR A 50 26.87 -65.08 5.46
N ILE A 51 28.16 -64.94 5.73
CA ILE A 51 28.70 -64.04 6.76
C ILE A 51 29.08 -62.72 6.09
N ALA A 52 28.37 -61.67 6.43
CA ALA A 52 28.70 -60.31 5.99
C ALA A 52 29.96 -59.81 6.72
N PRO A 53 30.73 -58.88 6.12
CA PRO A 53 31.78 -58.18 6.84
C PRO A 53 31.21 -57.50 8.10
N ILE A 54 31.97 -57.50 9.19
CA ILE A 54 31.66 -56.68 10.36
C ILE A 54 32.01 -55.20 10.09
N GLN A 55 31.83 -54.34 11.09
CA GLN A 55 32.17 -52.92 10.99
C GLN A 55 33.66 -52.71 10.59
N PRO A 56 33.95 -51.71 9.74
CA PRO A 56 35.33 -51.34 9.40
C PRO A 56 36.09 -50.87 10.63
N ARG A 57 37.40 -51.15 10.69
CA ARG A 57 38.26 -50.77 11.82
C ARG A 57 38.76 -49.35 11.61
N ILE A 58 38.58 -48.48 12.59
CA ILE A 58 39.02 -47.07 12.53
C ILE A 58 40.13 -46.90 13.57
N GLN A 59 41.32 -46.55 13.10
CA GLN A 59 42.54 -46.57 13.91
C GLN A 59 42.45 -45.64 15.13
N GLU A 60 41.78 -44.50 14.95
CA GLU A 60 41.55 -43.52 16.00
C GLU A 60 40.72 -44.11 17.16
N ILE A 61 39.80 -45.04 16.88
CA ILE A 61 39.00 -45.76 17.89
C ILE A 61 39.79 -46.90 18.54
N GLU A 62 40.57 -47.62 17.74
CA GLU A 62 41.38 -48.74 18.23
C GLU A 62 42.48 -48.30 19.21
N SER A 63 42.94 -47.05 19.12
CA SER A 63 43.94 -46.49 20.03
C SER A 63 43.43 -46.26 21.45
N VAL A 64 42.10 -46.15 21.65
CA VAL A 64 41.47 -45.97 22.97
C VAL A 64 40.16 -46.80 23.05
N PRO A 65 40.27 -48.14 23.15
CA PRO A 65 39.11 -49.04 23.01
C PRO A 65 38.12 -48.99 24.18
N ASP A 66 38.52 -48.45 25.34
CA ASP A 66 37.66 -48.33 26.53
C ASP A 66 36.87 -47.00 26.57
N ALA A 67 37.03 -46.13 25.57
CA ALA A 67 36.35 -44.84 25.52
C ALA A 67 34.82 -45.02 25.54
N GLN A 68 34.18 -44.53 26.58
CA GLN A 68 32.72 -44.48 26.69
C GLN A 68 32.18 -43.24 25.96
N PRO A 69 30.89 -43.23 25.57
CA PRO A 69 30.22 -41.98 25.18
C PRO A 69 30.41 -40.94 26.29
N GLY A 70 31.06 -39.82 25.99
CA GLY A 70 31.41 -38.78 26.98
C GLY A 70 32.91 -38.67 27.34
N ASP A 71 33.77 -39.56 26.83
CA ASP A 71 35.23 -39.39 26.91
C ASP A 71 35.74 -38.51 25.74
N VAL A 72 36.84 -37.77 25.94
CA VAL A 72 37.47 -36.95 24.86
C VAL A 72 38.09 -37.90 23.83
N HIS A 73 37.27 -38.34 22.89
CA HIS A 73 37.67 -39.25 21.82
C HIS A 73 37.63 -38.51 20.48
N PRO A 74 38.68 -38.58 19.63
CA PRO A 74 38.77 -37.82 18.38
C PRO A 74 37.60 -38.07 17.41
N VAL A 75 36.99 -39.25 17.48
CA VAL A 75 35.86 -39.64 16.60
C VAL A 75 34.49 -39.61 17.31
N ILE A 76 34.44 -39.77 18.65
CA ILE A 76 33.18 -39.96 19.39
C ILE A 76 32.79 -38.73 20.22
N GLY A 77 33.75 -37.85 20.56
CA GLY A 77 33.49 -36.58 21.23
C GLY A 77 32.85 -36.72 22.63
N THR A 78 32.82 -35.60 23.36
CA THR A 78 32.25 -35.55 24.73
C THR A 78 30.75 -35.26 24.74
N ASP A 79 30.21 -34.60 23.71
CA ASP A 79 28.77 -34.42 23.41
C ASP A 79 28.64 -33.46 22.21
N GLY A 80 28.71 -33.97 20.98
CA GLY A 80 28.54 -33.17 19.76
C GLY A 80 29.34 -33.66 18.55
N PRO A 81 29.15 -33.07 17.36
CA PRO A 81 29.89 -33.44 16.16
C PRO A 81 31.36 -33.01 16.27
N ASN A 82 32.29 -33.83 15.76
CA ASN A 82 33.73 -33.60 15.87
C ASN A 82 34.32 -32.90 14.63
N GLU A 83 35.49 -32.28 14.77
CA GLU A 83 36.30 -31.80 13.65
C GLU A 83 37.45 -32.79 13.39
N LEU A 84 37.34 -33.57 12.30
CA LEU A 84 38.38 -34.51 11.86
C LEU A 84 39.12 -33.98 10.62
N ASN A 85 40.44 -34.14 10.58
CA ASN A 85 41.29 -33.76 9.44
C ASN A 85 41.56 -34.92 8.47
N GLU A 86 41.57 -36.15 8.96
CA GLU A 86 41.76 -37.36 8.17
C GLU A 86 41.01 -38.52 8.81
N LEU A 87 40.73 -39.55 8.01
CA LEU A 87 40.03 -40.76 8.44
C LEU A 87 40.89 -41.97 8.04
N ASN A 88 41.37 -42.70 9.05
CA ASN A 88 42.25 -43.86 8.86
C ASN A 88 41.49 -45.18 9.06
N ILE A 89 41.15 -45.85 7.95
CA ILE A 89 40.32 -47.07 7.95
C ILE A 89 41.16 -48.31 7.62
N ARG A 90 40.91 -49.41 8.34
CA ARG A 90 41.44 -50.76 8.06
C ARG A 90 40.30 -51.72 7.74
N ARG A 91 40.63 -52.81 7.04
CA ARG A 91 39.66 -53.86 6.68
C ARG A 91 39.06 -54.49 7.95
N PRO A 92 37.76 -54.85 7.96
CA PRO A 92 37.14 -55.60 9.05
C PRO A 92 37.87 -56.92 9.34
N LYS A 93 37.73 -57.46 10.55
CA LYS A 93 38.27 -58.78 10.89
C LYS A 93 37.31 -59.92 10.48
N LEU A 94 37.88 -61.03 10.01
CA LEU A 94 37.17 -62.28 9.73
C LEU A 94 37.72 -63.42 10.60
N GLU A 95 36.82 -64.11 11.28
CA GLU A 95 37.16 -65.10 12.32
C GLU A 95 37.34 -66.53 11.77
N TYR A 96 37.82 -67.44 12.63
CA TYR A 96 37.86 -68.88 12.34
C TYR A 96 36.45 -69.52 12.54
N PRO A 97 36.01 -70.44 11.65
CA PRO A 97 36.70 -71.02 10.50
C PRO A 97 36.49 -70.26 9.18
N ALA A 98 35.70 -69.19 9.18
CA ALA A 98 35.24 -68.51 7.97
C ALA A 98 36.40 -68.03 7.08
N VAL A 99 37.47 -67.50 7.69
CA VAL A 99 38.62 -67.00 6.94
C VAL A 99 39.39 -68.11 6.21
N VAL A 100 39.42 -69.33 6.76
CA VAL A 100 40.06 -70.49 6.12
C VAL A 100 39.30 -70.85 4.85
N TYR A 101 37.98 -70.68 4.82
CA TYR A 101 37.16 -71.03 3.66
C TYR A 101 37.31 -70.06 2.48
N THR A 102 37.89 -68.87 2.67
CA THR A 102 38.14 -67.89 1.58
C THR A 102 39.22 -68.37 0.60
N GLY A 103 40.25 -69.06 1.10
CA GLY A 103 41.37 -69.55 0.28
C GLY A 103 42.33 -68.49 -0.25
N LYS A 104 42.28 -67.26 0.27
CA LYS A 104 43.12 -66.14 -0.19
C LYS A 104 44.45 -66.00 0.55
N TYR A 105 44.50 -66.38 1.82
CA TYR A 105 45.74 -66.36 2.61
C TYR A 105 46.59 -67.62 2.37
N SER A 106 47.90 -67.44 2.35
CA SER A 106 48.89 -68.54 2.27
C SER A 106 48.84 -69.48 3.49
N ASP A 107 48.86 -68.92 4.71
CA ASP A 107 48.68 -69.65 5.97
C ASP A 107 47.80 -68.85 6.96
N PRO A 108 46.46 -68.99 6.88
CA PRO A 108 45.54 -68.24 7.73
C PRO A 108 45.59 -68.66 9.21
N ILE A 109 45.95 -69.92 9.50
CA ILE A 109 45.92 -70.46 10.87
C ILE A 109 47.09 -69.88 11.67
N GLN A 110 48.30 -69.91 11.10
CA GLN A 110 49.46 -69.35 11.77
C GLN A 110 49.33 -67.84 11.99
N ARG A 111 48.72 -67.12 11.03
CA ARG A 111 48.43 -65.68 11.18
C ARG A 111 47.45 -65.38 12.31
N LEU A 112 46.37 -66.15 12.43
CA LEU A 112 45.43 -66.02 13.55
C LEU A 112 46.13 -66.25 14.90
N VAL A 113 47.02 -67.26 15.00
CA VAL A 113 47.80 -67.52 16.21
C VAL A 113 48.75 -66.36 16.51
N ASN A 114 49.43 -65.81 15.50
CA ASN A 114 50.32 -64.67 15.69
C ASN A 114 49.56 -63.43 16.20
N LEU A 115 48.40 -63.12 15.62
CA LEU A 115 47.56 -62.01 16.08
C LEU A 115 47.00 -62.25 17.50
N ALA A 116 46.60 -63.49 17.81
CA ALA A 116 46.16 -63.85 19.16
C ALA A 116 47.29 -63.66 20.19
N ASN A 117 48.53 -64.00 19.84
CA ASN A 117 49.68 -63.76 20.71
C ASN A 117 49.97 -62.26 20.89
N LEU A 118 49.84 -61.46 19.83
CA LEU A 118 49.97 -59.99 19.91
C LEU A 118 48.89 -59.37 20.79
N SER A 119 47.67 -59.91 20.79
CA SER A 119 46.60 -59.44 21.68
C SER A 119 46.89 -59.66 23.18
N LEU A 120 47.77 -60.61 23.50
CA LEU A 120 48.21 -60.89 24.87
C LEU A 120 49.41 -60.04 25.31
N ASP A 121 50.06 -59.34 24.37
CA ASP A 121 51.20 -58.47 24.64
C ASP A 121 50.72 -57.07 25.07
N VAL A 122 50.45 -56.94 26.37
CA VAL A 122 49.95 -55.69 26.99
C VAL A 122 51.10 -54.99 27.71
N ASP A 123 51.41 -53.77 27.28
CA ASP A 123 52.32 -52.88 28.00
C ASP A 123 51.54 -52.05 29.03
N THR A 124 51.89 -52.17 30.32
CA THR A 124 51.26 -51.39 31.41
C THR A 124 51.64 -49.91 31.40
N THR A 125 52.73 -49.52 30.72
CA THR A 125 53.17 -48.13 30.56
C THR A 125 52.63 -47.45 29.31
N ASP A 126 52.30 -48.22 28.27
CA ASP A 126 51.61 -47.75 27.07
C ASP A 126 50.36 -48.59 26.81
N PRO A 127 49.18 -48.17 27.33
CA PRO A 127 47.92 -48.84 27.06
C PRO A 127 47.58 -48.91 25.56
N GLY A 128 48.24 -48.16 24.68
CA GLY A 128 48.08 -48.24 23.22
C GLY A 128 48.87 -49.36 22.56
N HIS A 129 49.85 -49.97 23.25
CA HIS A 129 50.70 -51.03 22.68
C HIS A 129 49.86 -52.25 22.28
N ASN A 130 49.87 -52.59 20.97
CA ASN A 130 49.08 -53.67 20.35
C ASN A 130 47.56 -53.62 20.67
N ALA A 131 47.01 -52.45 20.99
CA ALA A 131 45.60 -52.29 21.35
C ALA A 131 44.62 -52.76 20.27
N GLU A 132 44.98 -52.57 19.00
CA GLU A 132 44.22 -52.99 17.82
C GLU A 132 44.01 -54.51 17.75
N HIS A 133 44.87 -55.29 18.39
CA HIS A 133 44.78 -56.74 18.40
C HIS A 133 43.87 -57.27 19.53
N ARG A 134 43.48 -56.42 20.49
CA ARG A 134 42.64 -56.80 21.63
C ARG A 134 41.14 -56.75 21.33
N VAL A 135 40.73 -55.97 20.33
CA VAL A 135 39.33 -55.84 19.92
C VAL A 135 39.01 -56.83 18.81
N GLY A 136 38.38 -57.96 19.16
CA GLY A 136 37.94 -59.00 18.22
C GLY A 136 39.06 -59.93 17.72
N LEU A 137 38.80 -61.25 17.73
CA LEU A 137 39.75 -62.29 17.33
C LEU A 137 39.58 -62.63 15.84
N GLY A 138 40.44 -62.09 14.97
CA GLY A 138 40.41 -62.38 13.54
C GLY A 138 41.54 -61.69 12.78
N ILE A 139 41.72 -62.06 11.51
CA ILE A 139 42.62 -61.38 10.55
C ILE A 139 41.78 -60.55 9.57
N ALA A 140 42.36 -59.54 8.91
CA ALA A 140 41.65 -58.74 7.92
C ALA A 140 40.85 -59.59 6.90
N ASP A 141 39.64 -59.17 6.58
CA ASP A 141 38.78 -59.84 5.61
C ASP A 141 39.36 -59.67 4.20
N PRO A 142 39.81 -60.76 3.55
CA PRO A 142 40.47 -60.66 2.27
C PRO A 142 39.48 -60.45 1.11
N ASP A 143 38.17 -60.60 1.34
CA ASP A 143 37.14 -60.28 0.35
C ASP A 143 36.74 -58.81 0.35
N VAL A 144 37.03 -58.02 1.39
CA VAL A 144 36.72 -56.58 1.43
C VAL A 144 37.78 -55.80 0.65
N ASN A 145 37.45 -55.22 -0.51
CA ASN A 145 38.39 -54.45 -1.33
C ASN A 145 38.16 -52.93 -1.30
N GLN A 146 36.99 -52.48 -0.87
CA GLN A 146 36.63 -51.07 -0.85
C GLN A 146 35.74 -50.72 0.35
N VAL A 147 35.64 -49.42 0.62
CA VAL A 147 34.74 -48.83 1.60
C VAL A 147 33.77 -47.91 0.86
N GLU A 148 32.47 -48.03 1.18
CA GLU A 148 31.45 -47.11 0.70
C GLU A 148 31.17 -46.09 1.81
N ILE A 149 31.29 -44.80 1.49
CA ILE A 149 31.06 -43.69 2.40
C ILE A 149 29.87 -42.91 1.87
N THR A 150 28.78 -42.90 2.63
CA THR A 150 27.60 -42.09 2.35
C THR A 150 27.67 -40.83 3.22
N VAL A 151 27.67 -39.67 2.57
CA VAL A 151 27.66 -38.36 3.23
C VAL A 151 26.22 -37.87 3.30
N GLU A 152 25.77 -37.64 4.52
CA GLU A 152 24.42 -37.13 4.82
C GLU A 152 24.54 -35.84 5.64
N ILE A 153 23.61 -34.91 5.47
CA ILE A 153 23.63 -33.62 6.17
C ILE A 153 22.33 -33.47 6.95
N GLU A 154 22.43 -33.01 8.19
CA GLU A 154 21.27 -32.72 9.04
C GLU A 154 20.46 -31.54 8.46
N SER A 155 19.18 -31.78 8.18
CA SER A 155 18.20 -30.77 7.80
C SER A 155 17.49 -30.22 9.04
N LEU A 156 16.33 -29.60 8.84
CA LEU A 156 15.43 -29.19 9.92
C LEU A 156 14.72 -30.40 10.51
N LYS A 157 14.44 -30.35 11.81
CA LYS A 157 13.60 -31.37 12.46
C LYS A 157 12.25 -31.46 11.73
N LEU A 158 11.77 -32.68 11.57
CA LEU A 158 10.57 -33.08 10.80
C LEU A 158 10.75 -33.15 9.26
N ASP A 159 11.84 -32.63 8.69
CA ASP A 159 12.14 -32.82 7.26
C ASP A 159 12.76 -34.20 7.01
N LYS A 160 11.91 -35.20 6.74
CA LYS A 160 12.31 -36.60 6.52
C LYS A 160 12.22 -37.04 5.06
N LEU A 161 11.76 -36.16 4.17
CA LEU A 161 11.37 -36.52 2.81
C LEU A 161 12.56 -36.91 1.92
N ALA A 162 13.73 -36.35 2.18
CA ALA A 162 14.97 -36.61 1.42
C ALA A 162 15.95 -37.54 2.16
N SER A 163 15.47 -38.23 3.20
CA SER A 163 16.27 -39.15 4.00
C SER A 163 16.42 -40.51 3.36
N VAL A 164 17.64 -41.06 3.42
CA VAL A 164 17.97 -42.39 2.88
C VAL A 164 17.15 -43.49 3.58
N ASN A 165 16.92 -43.35 4.89
CA ASN A 165 16.15 -44.32 5.67
C ASN A 165 14.67 -43.92 5.85
N GLY A 166 14.29 -42.71 5.41
CA GLY A 166 12.94 -42.15 5.51
C GLY A 166 12.46 -41.86 6.94
N LYS A 167 13.34 -41.96 7.95
CA LYS A 167 13.01 -41.81 9.38
C LYS A 167 13.75 -40.66 10.04
N ASP A 168 15.00 -40.44 9.64
CA ASP A 168 15.88 -39.42 10.19
C ASP A 168 15.77 -38.12 9.40
N ASP A 169 16.10 -37.01 10.04
CA ASP A 169 16.16 -35.64 9.52
C ASP A 169 17.49 -35.35 8.80
N TYR A 170 17.96 -36.31 8.02
CA TYR A 170 19.18 -36.21 7.23
C TYR A 170 18.87 -36.23 5.74
N VAL A 171 19.62 -35.46 4.97
CA VAL A 171 19.52 -35.37 3.52
C VAL A 171 20.75 -36.00 2.90
N HIS A 172 20.53 -36.86 1.91
CA HIS A 172 21.64 -37.45 1.16
C HIS A 172 22.35 -36.39 0.31
N LEU A 173 23.67 -36.24 0.49
CA LEU A 173 24.49 -35.43 -0.39
C LEU A 173 25.10 -36.29 -1.50
N TYR A 174 26.07 -37.15 -1.19
CA TYR A 174 26.67 -38.06 -2.16
C TYR A 174 27.13 -39.37 -1.51
N THR A 175 27.33 -40.40 -2.33
CA THR A 175 27.97 -41.65 -1.93
C THR A 175 29.24 -41.83 -2.75
N THR A 176 30.35 -42.12 -2.09
CA THR A 176 31.65 -42.35 -2.74
C THR A 176 32.23 -43.70 -2.34
N ARG A 177 33.07 -44.28 -3.20
CA ARG A 177 33.78 -45.53 -2.93
C ARG A 177 35.29 -45.30 -2.89
N ARG A 178 35.94 -45.84 -1.86
CA ARG A 178 37.40 -45.75 -1.67
C ARG A 178 37.99 -47.15 -1.61
N PHE A 179 38.95 -47.42 -2.49
CA PHE A 179 39.59 -48.72 -2.60
C PHE A 179 40.78 -48.82 -1.64
N PHE A 180 40.94 -49.99 -1.02
CA PHE A 180 42.14 -50.28 -0.24
C PHE A 180 43.36 -50.42 -1.16
N PRO A 181 44.59 -50.19 -0.66
CA PRO A 181 45.82 -50.36 -1.44
C PRO A 181 45.95 -51.76 -2.06
N ASP A 182 46.57 -51.83 -3.25
CA ASP A 182 46.82 -53.08 -3.95
C ASP A 182 47.73 -54.03 -3.17
N LEU A 183 47.38 -55.31 -3.21
CA LEU A 183 48.03 -56.34 -2.40
C LEU A 183 49.45 -56.67 -2.88
N ASN A 184 49.77 -56.47 -4.17
CA ASN A 184 51.10 -56.76 -4.76
C ASN A 184 51.69 -58.14 -4.40
N GLY A 185 50.84 -59.14 -4.16
CA GLY A 185 51.24 -60.49 -3.76
C GLY A 185 51.76 -60.63 -2.32
N ASN A 186 51.64 -59.61 -1.47
CA ASN A 186 52.00 -59.66 -0.06
C ASN A 186 50.74 -59.72 0.83
N ASP A 187 50.60 -60.83 1.58
CA ASP A 187 49.50 -61.04 2.53
C ASP A 187 49.47 -60.01 3.68
N ASP A 188 50.58 -59.30 3.95
CA ASP A 188 50.61 -58.27 4.99
C ASP A 188 49.86 -56.98 4.56
N ASN A 189 49.68 -56.77 3.25
CA ASN A 189 48.95 -55.61 2.72
C ASN A 189 47.44 -55.67 2.98
N TYR A 190 46.90 -56.82 3.41
CA TYR A 190 45.52 -56.90 3.88
C TYR A 190 45.30 -56.09 5.18
N GLU A 191 46.35 -55.85 5.97
CA GLU A 191 46.30 -55.02 7.18
C GLU A 191 46.67 -53.54 6.92
N ALA A 192 46.86 -53.14 5.65
CA ALA A 192 47.20 -51.75 5.32
C ALA A 192 46.06 -50.78 5.68
N THR A 193 46.44 -49.62 6.23
CA THR A 193 45.51 -48.52 6.52
C THR A 193 45.23 -47.72 5.25
N LEU A 194 43.95 -47.43 5.00
CA LEU A 194 43.45 -46.49 4.01
C LEU A 194 43.31 -45.11 4.68
N ASN A 195 44.17 -44.16 4.31
CA ASN A 195 44.07 -42.77 4.74
C ASN A 195 43.19 -41.98 3.75
N ILE A 196 42.16 -41.32 4.29
CA ILE A 196 41.28 -40.41 3.56
C ILE A 196 41.37 -39.02 4.21
N PRO A 197 42.10 -38.06 3.59
CA PRO A 197 42.12 -36.68 4.06
C PRO A 197 40.73 -36.03 3.95
N ILE A 198 40.34 -35.22 4.92
CA ILE A 198 39.08 -34.46 4.92
C ILE A 198 39.39 -32.99 4.69
N GLN A 199 38.78 -32.41 3.66
CA GLN A 199 38.85 -30.98 3.39
C GLN A 199 37.48 -30.35 3.62
N TYR A 200 37.41 -29.38 4.53
CA TYR A 200 36.22 -28.57 4.70
C TYR A 200 36.28 -27.35 3.77
N LYS A 201 35.17 -27.07 3.11
CA LYS A 201 35.01 -25.88 2.25
C LYS A 201 33.74 -25.12 2.59
N ASP A 202 33.84 -23.80 2.57
CA ASP A 202 32.67 -22.93 2.52
C ASP A 202 32.00 -23.08 1.15
N ILE A 203 30.67 -22.89 1.08
CA ILE A 203 29.92 -23.02 -0.18
C ILE A 203 30.34 -21.89 -1.12
N GLU A 204 30.72 -22.24 -2.35
CA GLU A 204 31.11 -21.29 -3.38
C GLU A 204 29.90 -20.91 -4.25
N GLY A 205 29.80 -19.64 -4.63
CA GLY A 205 28.72 -19.13 -5.49
C GLY A 205 28.12 -17.81 -4.98
N PRO A 206 27.35 -17.10 -5.81
CA PRO A 206 26.69 -15.86 -5.41
C PRO A 206 25.65 -16.09 -4.31
N ASP A 207 24.93 -17.22 -4.36
CA ASP A 207 23.78 -17.48 -3.49
C ASP A 207 24.15 -18.33 -2.24
N LYS A 208 25.38 -18.85 -2.15
CA LYS A 208 25.90 -19.71 -1.04
C LYS A 208 24.94 -20.83 -0.56
N VAL A 209 24.09 -21.33 -1.45
CA VAL A 209 23.11 -22.40 -1.21
C VAL A 209 23.69 -23.76 -1.61
N LEU A 210 23.53 -24.78 -0.74
CA LEU A 210 23.82 -26.16 -1.09
C LEU A 210 22.63 -26.85 -1.75
N ASN A 211 22.79 -27.29 -3.01
CA ASN A 211 21.74 -27.97 -3.76
C ASN A 211 21.73 -29.47 -3.46
N VAL A 212 20.52 -30.04 -3.25
CA VAL A 212 20.33 -31.45 -2.86
C VAL A 212 19.27 -32.15 -3.72
N GLY A 213 19.31 -33.48 -3.75
CA GLY A 213 18.33 -34.28 -4.47
C GLY A 213 18.49 -34.20 -5.98
N LYS A 214 17.44 -33.75 -6.70
CA LYS A 214 17.44 -33.71 -8.18
C LYS A 214 18.26 -32.55 -8.77
N GLU A 215 18.56 -31.54 -7.96
CA GLU A 215 19.24 -30.30 -8.36
C GLU A 215 20.70 -30.27 -7.91
N ILE A 216 21.22 -31.40 -7.43
CA ILE A 216 22.56 -31.50 -6.87
C ILE A 216 23.65 -31.10 -7.90
N ASN A 217 24.51 -30.16 -7.50
CA ASN A 217 25.63 -29.69 -8.32
C ASN A 217 26.89 -29.47 -7.48
N LEU A 218 27.53 -30.57 -7.10
CA LEU A 218 28.70 -30.57 -6.21
C LEU A 218 29.90 -29.84 -6.80
N THR A 219 30.04 -29.81 -8.14
CA THR A 219 31.12 -29.09 -8.81
C THR A 219 31.03 -27.59 -8.62
N GLN A 220 29.82 -27.03 -8.66
CA GLN A 220 29.58 -25.61 -8.47
C GLN A 220 29.55 -25.26 -6.98
N ASP A 221 28.80 -26.01 -6.18
CA ASP A 221 28.53 -25.68 -4.78
C ASP A 221 29.79 -25.81 -3.89
N LEU A 222 30.68 -26.78 -4.18
CA LEU A 222 31.91 -27.04 -3.41
C LEU A 222 33.21 -26.74 -4.19
N GLY A 223 33.11 -26.17 -5.40
CA GLY A 223 34.26 -25.85 -6.25
C GLY A 223 35.16 -27.06 -6.51
N LEU A 224 34.59 -28.21 -6.87
CA LEU A 224 35.34 -29.44 -7.10
C LEU A 224 36.06 -29.40 -8.45
N THR A 225 37.32 -29.85 -8.47
CA THR A 225 38.14 -29.88 -9.70
C THR A 225 37.93 -31.11 -10.56
N ASP A 226 37.39 -32.19 -9.98
CA ASP A 226 37.14 -33.49 -10.61
C ASP A 226 35.97 -34.19 -9.88
N ASP A 227 35.55 -35.35 -10.38
CA ASP A 227 34.54 -36.21 -9.73
C ASP A 227 35.02 -36.68 -8.35
N ILE A 228 34.08 -36.82 -7.42
CA ILE A 228 34.35 -37.12 -6.00
C ILE A 228 35.04 -38.47 -5.85
N ASP A 229 34.73 -39.44 -6.72
CA ASP A 229 35.38 -40.75 -6.69
C ASP A 229 36.86 -40.70 -7.08
N ASN A 230 37.29 -39.69 -7.84
CA ASN A 230 38.69 -39.51 -8.29
C ASN A 230 39.52 -38.65 -7.33
N LEU A 231 38.87 -37.88 -6.45
CA LEU A 231 39.57 -37.01 -5.50
C LEU A 231 40.18 -37.84 -4.36
N PRO A 232 41.46 -37.60 -3.99
CA PRO A 232 42.10 -38.30 -2.88
C PRO A 232 41.49 -37.92 -1.53
N GLN A 233 40.90 -36.72 -1.45
CA GLN A 233 40.30 -36.16 -0.24
C GLN A 233 38.77 -36.23 -0.28
N LEU A 234 38.16 -36.31 0.90
CA LEU A 234 36.72 -36.17 1.12
C LEU A 234 36.40 -34.70 1.34
N VAL A 235 35.61 -34.09 0.45
CA VAL A 235 35.24 -32.67 0.54
C VAL A 235 33.89 -32.54 1.27
N LEU A 236 33.88 -31.78 2.35
CA LEU A 236 32.74 -31.60 3.25
C LEU A 236 32.38 -30.09 3.37
N PRO A 237 31.09 -29.72 3.40
CA PRO A 237 30.69 -28.33 3.61
C PRO A 237 30.90 -27.88 5.06
N THR A 238 31.21 -26.61 5.27
CA THR A 238 31.23 -25.97 6.61
C THR A 238 29.83 -25.52 7.05
N ALA A 239 29.67 -25.19 8.33
CA ALA A 239 28.43 -24.74 8.97
C ALA A 239 27.22 -25.66 8.82
N ARG A 240 27.45 -26.96 8.59
CA ARG A 240 26.43 -28.00 8.48
C ARG A 240 26.84 -29.20 9.31
N THR A 241 25.89 -29.82 10.00
CA THR A 241 26.15 -31.08 10.72
C THR A 241 26.12 -32.23 9.72
N ILE A 242 27.24 -32.94 9.61
CA ILE A 242 27.43 -34.01 8.63
C ILE A 242 27.42 -35.34 9.35
N ARG A 243 26.71 -36.32 8.82
CA ARG A 243 26.79 -37.73 9.21
C ARG A 243 27.49 -38.50 8.11
N LEU A 244 28.62 -39.10 8.44
CA LEU A 244 29.31 -40.05 7.57
C LEU A 244 28.84 -41.46 7.94
N THR A 245 28.18 -42.13 7.01
CA THR A 245 27.79 -43.54 7.13
C THR A 245 28.77 -44.38 6.31
N ILE A 246 29.68 -45.06 7.00
CA ILE A 246 30.81 -45.80 6.42
C ILE A 246 30.51 -47.29 6.48
N ARG A 247 30.69 -48.02 5.38
CA ARG A 247 30.51 -49.48 5.34
C ARG A 247 31.60 -50.17 4.54
N ALA A 248 32.03 -51.34 5.01
CA ALA A 248 32.90 -52.21 4.24
C ALA A 248 32.13 -52.89 3.11
N VAL A 249 32.74 -53.01 1.93
CA VAL A 249 32.12 -53.67 0.77
C VAL A 249 33.06 -54.75 0.24
N CYS A 250 32.52 -55.96 0.08
CA CYS A 250 33.23 -57.05 -0.55
C CYS A 250 33.41 -56.83 -2.06
N GLU A 251 34.50 -57.39 -2.60
CA GLU A 251 34.74 -57.44 -4.04
C GLU A 251 33.66 -58.27 -4.74
N ASP A 252 33.30 -57.82 -5.94
CA ASP A 252 32.61 -58.64 -6.91
C ASP A 252 33.59 -59.63 -7.55
N LYS A 253 33.11 -60.83 -7.87
CA LYS A 253 33.91 -61.85 -8.58
C LYS A 253 33.86 -61.59 -10.08
N GLU A 254 34.78 -62.19 -10.84
CA GLU A 254 34.99 -61.93 -12.28
C GLU A 254 33.68 -61.90 -13.09
N ASP A 255 32.75 -62.82 -12.80
CA ASP A 255 31.42 -62.87 -13.36
C ASP A 255 30.31 -62.81 -12.28
N GLU A 256 29.12 -62.31 -12.65
CA GLU A 256 27.92 -62.30 -11.77
C GLU A 256 27.50 -63.71 -11.34
N SER A 257 27.68 -64.71 -12.22
CA SER A 257 27.40 -66.12 -11.91
C SER A 257 28.32 -66.66 -10.81
N ASP A 258 29.56 -66.15 -10.74
CA ASP A 258 30.54 -66.52 -9.73
C ASP A 258 30.34 -65.74 -8.44
N THR A 259 29.86 -64.50 -8.54
CA THR A 259 29.46 -63.71 -7.37
C THR A 259 28.27 -64.36 -6.65
N SER A 260 27.23 -64.76 -7.39
CA SER A 260 26.09 -65.52 -6.84
C SER A 260 26.44 -66.96 -6.44
N ALA A 261 27.56 -67.49 -6.95
CA ALA A 261 28.14 -68.75 -6.50
C ALA A 261 28.75 -68.66 -5.10
N TYR A 262 29.45 -67.56 -4.86
CA TYR A 262 30.29 -67.34 -3.70
C TYR A 262 29.49 -66.80 -2.53
N TYR A 263 28.68 -65.76 -2.75
CA TYR A 263 27.85 -65.15 -1.71
C TYR A 263 26.46 -65.79 -1.63
N GLY A 264 25.98 -65.93 -0.40
CA GLY A 264 24.74 -66.63 -0.05
C GLY A 264 23.48 -65.87 -0.42
N VAL A 265 23.35 -64.65 0.12
CA VAL A 265 22.22 -63.75 -0.11
C VAL A 265 22.74 -62.49 -0.78
N ILE A 266 22.21 -62.21 -1.97
CA ILE A 266 22.50 -61.00 -2.75
C ILE A 266 21.15 -60.35 -3.00
N ASP A 267 21.02 -59.11 -2.56
CA ASP A 267 19.81 -58.32 -2.74
C ASP A 267 20.20 -56.94 -3.27
N ALA A 268 19.89 -56.70 -4.54
CA ALA A 268 20.20 -55.44 -5.19
C ALA A 268 19.33 -54.27 -4.68
N ALA A 269 18.16 -54.55 -4.09
CA ALA A 269 17.23 -53.54 -3.59
C ALA A 269 17.52 -53.14 -2.15
N ASN A 270 17.97 -54.08 -1.31
CA ASN A 270 18.27 -53.82 0.09
C ASN A 270 19.68 -54.25 0.49
N LYS A 271 20.59 -53.26 0.58
CA LYS A 271 21.99 -53.45 0.99
C LYS A 271 22.16 -54.09 2.37
N THR A 272 21.19 -53.97 3.28
CA THR A 272 21.27 -54.61 4.62
C THR A 272 21.02 -56.12 4.58
N MET A 273 20.40 -56.61 3.51
CA MET A 273 20.13 -58.03 3.29
C MET A 273 21.17 -58.67 2.36
N ASP A 274 22.08 -57.89 1.78
CA ASP A 274 23.15 -58.34 0.90
C ASP A 274 24.44 -58.60 1.69
N VAL A 275 24.92 -59.84 1.63
CA VAL A 275 26.09 -60.32 2.37
C VAL A 275 27.39 -59.61 1.96
N ARG A 276 27.43 -58.93 0.81
CA ARG A 276 28.60 -58.18 0.37
C ARG A 276 28.81 -56.88 1.16
N TYR A 277 27.77 -56.35 1.80
CA TYR A 277 27.84 -55.09 2.53
C TYR A 277 27.93 -55.36 4.02
N GLY A 278 28.92 -54.75 4.66
CA GLY A 278 29.10 -54.85 6.10
C GLY A 278 28.17 -53.94 6.89
N GLU A 279 28.19 -54.13 8.21
CA GLU A 279 27.47 -53.26 9.14
C GLU A 279 27.99 -51.81 9.06
N PRO A 280 27.10 -50.81 8.95
CA PRO A 280 27.51 -49.42 8.83
C PRO A 280 28.00 -48.86 10.17
N PHE A 281 29.03 -48.01 10.10
CA PHE A 281 29.53 -47.21 11.19
C PHE A 281 29.23 -45.73 10.91
N THR A 282 28.77 -44.98 11.91
CA THR A 282 28.35 -43.58 11.73
C THR A 282 29.19 -42.61 12.56
N VAL A 283 29.64 -41.52 11.95
CA VAL A 283 30.35 -40.41 12.61
C VAL A 283 29.63 -39.10 12.32
N ALA A 284 29.45 -38.26 13.34
CA ALA A 284 28.95 -36.89 13.17
C ALA A 284 30.12 -35.89 13.15
N LEU A 285 30.19 -35.06 12.12
CA LEU A 285 31.22 -34.04 11.92
C LEU A 285 30.60 -32.65 11.79
N TYR A 286 31.35 -31.64 12.23
CA TYR A 286 30.98 -30.23 12.07
C TYR A 286 32.22 -29.35 12.07
N LYS A 287 32.21 -28.31 11.23
CA LYS A 287 33.21 -27.24 11.25
C LYS A 287 32.54 -25.89 11.03
N ALA A 288 32.97 -24.87 11.78
CA ALA A 288 32.44 -23.52 11.61
C ALA A 288 32.84 -22.91 10.26
N SER A 289 31.97 -22.05 9.72
CA SER A 289 32.19 -21.29 8.48
C SER A 289 32.99 -20.02 8.72
N ASN A 290 33.80 -19.61 7.74
CA ASN A 290 34.58 -18.38 7.82
C ASN A 290 33.86 -17.20 7.17
N ASP A 291 33.36 -17.37 5.94
CA ASP A 291 32.72 -16.31 5.15
C ASP A 291 31.18 -16.47 5.08
N GLU A 292 30.47 -15.56 5.74
CA GLU A 292 29.01 -15.48 5.75
C GLU A 292 28.46 -14.18 5.17
N THR A 293 29.21 -13.56 4.24
CA THR A 293 28.72 -12.43 3.43
C THR A 293 27.53 -12.80 2.54
N GLY A 294 26.74 -11.81 2.13
CA GLY A 294 25.55 -11.98 1.29
C GLY A 294 24.44 -12.75 1.99
N LEU A 295 24.14 -12.43 3.24
CA LEU A 295 23.17 -13.20 4.04
C LEU A 295 21.70 -12.92 3.67
N LEU A 296 21.39 -11.65 3.38
CA LEU A 296 20.03 -11.16 3.18
C LEU A 296 19.82 -10.75 1.73
N ALA A 297 18.88 -11.42 1.07
CA ALA A 297 18.44 -11.12 -0.29
C ALA A 297 17.04 -10.49 -0.28
N LEU A 298 16.69 -9.80 -1.38
CA LEU A 298 15.38 -9.21 -1.56
C LEU A 298 14.38 -10.26 -2.07
N THR A 299 13.22 -10.38 -1.42
CA THR A 299 12.16 -11.26 -1.89
C THR A 299 11.53 -10.73 -3.18
N PRO A 300 11.40 -11.54 -4.24
CA PRO A 300 10.77 -11.10 -5.48
C PRO A 300 9.34 -10.59 -5.28
N GLY A 301 9.08 -9.35 -5.69
CA GLY A 301 7.75 -8.74 -5.66
C GLY A 301 7.32 -8.14 -4.32
N VAL A 302 8.15 -8.22 -3.26
CA VAL A 302 7.87 -7.60 -1.96
C VAL A 302 9.00 -6.60 -1.63
N PRO A 303 8.69 -5.34 -1.30
CA PRO A 303 9.69 -4.38 -0.83
C PRO A 303 10.39 -4.86 0.45
N ASN A 304 11.67 -4.52 0.62
CA ASN A 304 12.43 -4.79 1.85
C ASN A 304 11.81 -4.13 3.09
N ILE A 305 11.32 -2.89 2.94
CA ILE A 305 10.55 -2.18 3.94
C ILE A 305 9.30 -1.57 3.33
N GLN A 306 8.19 -1.77 4.01
CA GLN A 306 6.93 -1.12 3.68
C GLN A 306 6.13 -0.83 4.95
N ALA A 307 5.47 0.32 4.99
CA ALA A 307 4.51 0.66 6.03
C ALA A 307 3.10 0.65 5.46
N LEU A 308 2.20 -0.01 6.18
CA LEU A 308 0.80 -0.13 5.83
C LEU A 308 -0.05 0.58 6.88
N TYR A 309 -0.93 1.49 6.46
CA TYR A 309 -1.95 2.07 7.32
C TYR A 309 -3.32 1.59 6.86
N MET A 310 -4.02 0.86 7.72
CA MET A 310 -5.31 0.28 7.39
C MET A 310 -6.43 1.01 8.14
N GLN A 311 -7.56 1.19 7.46
CA GLN A 311 -8.80 1.66 8.05
C GLN A 311 -9.57 0.49 8.67
N PRO A 312 -10.44 0.74 9.67
CA PRO A 312 -11.33 -0.30 10.18
C PRO A 312 -12.22 -0.85 9.06
N ASP A 313 -12.46 -2.17 9.09
CA ASP A 313 -13.37 -2.82 8.14
C ASP A 313 -14.73 -2.09 8.17
N ALA A 314 -15.23 -1.66 7.01
CA ALA A 314 -16.48 -0.92 6.95
C ALA A 314 -17.64 -1.75 7.53
N GLU A 315 -18.25 -1.28 8.62
CA GLU A 315 -19.46 -1.90 9.16
C GLU A 315 -20.57 -1.88 8.11
N THR A 316 -21.28 -3.00 7.96
CA THR A 316 -22.44 -3.06 7.08
C THR A 316 -23.55 -2.20 7.68
N VAL A 317 -23.70 -0.98 7.17
CA VAL A 317 -24.80 -0.10 7.57
C VAL A 317 -26.11 -0.75 7.15
N PHE A 318 -27.00 -0.95 8.11
CA PHE A 318 -28.32 -1.52 7.90
C PHE A 318 -29.14 -0.64 6.93
N ASP A 319 -29.46 -1.15 5.73
CA ASP A 319 -30.18 -0.46 4.64
C ASP A 319 -31.68 -0.22 4.96
N GLY A 320 -32.11 -0.31 6.21
CA GLY A 320 -33.50 -0.13 6.63
C GLY A 320 -34.49 -1.19 6.09
N LYS A 321 -34.02 -2.17 5.33
CA LYS A 321 -34.84 -3.24 4.74
C LYS A 321 -34.79 -4.50 5.61
N ILE A 322 -35.97 -4.97 6.00
CA ILE A 322 -36.17 -6.21 6.77
C ILE A 322 -35.57 -7.44 6.05
N THR A 323 -35.57 -7.45 4.72
CA THR A 323 -34.96 -8.52 3.91
C THR A 323 -33.45 -8.62 4.14
N THR A 324 -32.75 -7.49 4.25
CA THR A 324 -31.31 -7.43 4.50
C THR A 324 -30.98 -7.79 5.96
N LEU A 325 -31.91 -7.56 6.89
CA LEU A 325 -31.80 -7.98 8.30
C LEU A 325 -31.92 -9.51 8.46
N LEU A 326 -32.82 -10.14 7.69
CA LEU A 326 -33.18 -11.56 7.84
C LEU A 326 -32.33 -12.51 7.02
N PHE A 327 -31.90 -12.10 5.83
CA PHE A 327 -31.18 -12.97 4.89
C PHE A 327 -29.70 -12.61 4.72
N GLY A 328 -29.24 -11.52 5.35
CA GLY A 328 -27.93 -10.94 5.07
C GLY A 328 -27.85 -10.45 3.62
N LYS A 329 -26.93 -9.54 3.34
CA LYS A 329 -26.47 -9.36 1.95
C LYS A 329 -25.46 -10.48 1.70
N GLU A 330 -25.52 -11.19 0.57
CA GLU A 330 -24.32 -11.86 0.08
C GLU A 330 -23.23 -10.79 0.00
N ASN A 331 -22.23 -10.94 0.87
CA ASN A 331 -21.14 -10.00 0.97
C ASN A 331 -20.45 -9.96 -0.39
N LEU A 332 -20.44 -8.78 -1.04
CA LEU A 332 -19.29 -8.43 -1.87
C LEU A 332 -18.10 -8.53 -0.92
N ALA A 333 -17.35 -9.62 -1.00
CA ALA A 333 -16.25 -9.95 -0.13
C ALA A 333 -15.23 -8.80 -0.18
N LYS A 334 -15.35 -7.82 0.72
CA LYS A 334 -14.26 -6.91 1.01
C LYS A 334 -13.22 -7.77 1.72
N ASN A 335 -12.02 -7.86 1.14
CA ASN A 335 -10.89 -8.52 1.76
C ASN A 335 -10.72 -7.96 3.17
N SER A 336 -10.71 -8.82 4.19
CA SER A 336 -10.45 -8.39 5.56
C SER A 336 -9.05 -7.78 5.62
N ASN A 337 -8.82 -6.81 6.51
CA ASN A 337 -7.49 -6.22 6.74
C ASN A 337 -6.36 -7.26 6.86
N VAL A 338 -6.60 -8.41 7.49
CA VAL A 338 -5.62 -9.51 7.60
C VAL A 338 -5.27 -10.11 6.23
N GLN A 339 -6.27 -10.33 5.38
CA GLN A 339 -6.03 -10.85 4.02
C GLN A 339 -5.24 -9.85 3.19
N GLN A 340 -5.54 -8.56 3.30
CA GLN A 340 -4.80 -7.51 2.58
C GLN A 340 -3.32 -7.45 3.03
N LEU A 341 -3.07 -7.60 4.33
CA LEU A 341 -1.72 -7.71 4.87
C LEU A 341 -1.00 -8.96 4.36
N ALA A 342 -1.69 -10.10 4.30
CA ALA A 342 -1.14 -11.35 3.79
C ALA A 342 -0.75 -11.24 2.31
N ASP A 343 -1.66 -10.73 1.47
CA ASP A 343 -1.46 -10.54 0.04
C ASP A 343 -0.23 -9.65 -0.22
N GLN A 344 -0.03 -8.61 0.59
CA GLN A 344 1.08 -7.66 0.43
C GLN A 344 2.45 -8.20 0.91
N LEU A 345 2.45 -9.26 1.72
CA LEU A 345 3.66 -9.94 2.21
C LEU A 345 3.91 -11.28 1.49
N ASN A 346 3.10 -11.62 0.49
CA ASN A 346 3.06 -12.95 -0.16
C ASN A 346 2.86 -14.11 0.84
N LEU A 347 2.01 -13.90 1.85
CA LEU A 347 1.62 -14.89 2.85
C LEU A 347 0.18 -15.36 2.65
N GLU A 348 -0.21 -16.45 3.31
CA GLU A 348 -1.59 -16.90 3.36
C GLU A 348 -2.27 -16.47 4.66
N SER A 349 -3.60 -16.31 4.64
CA SER A 349 -4.39 -15.91 5.80
C SER A 349 -5.57 -16.83 6.05
N ASN A 350 -5.81 -17.13 7.33
CA ASN A 350 -7.01 -17.82 7.80
C ASN A 350 -7.53 -17.12 9.05
N GLY A 351 -8.58 -16.31 8.90
CA GLY A 351 -9.16 -15.54 10.01
C GLY A 351 -8.21 -14.43 10.50
N LEU A 352 -7.62 -14.62 11.69
CA LEU A 352 -6.65 -13.71 12.31
C LEU A 352 -5.21 -14.26 12.29
N THR A 353 -5.00 -15.40 11.63
CA THR A 353 -3.71 -16.07 11.55
C THR A 353 -3.10 -15.88 10.17
N LEU A 354 -1.85 -15.41 10.14
CA LEU A 354 -1.01 -15.42 8.94
C LEU A 354 -0.05 -16.61 9.03
N TYR A 355 0.16 -17.28 7.91
CA TYR A 355 1.04 -18.44 7.82
C TYR A 355 1.73 -18.53 6.45
N ALA A 356 2.77 -19.36 6.39
CA ALA A 356 3.58 -19.56 5.19
C ALA A 356 2.77 -20.17 4.02
N PRO A 357 3.02 -19.75 2.76
CA PRO A 357 2.52 -20.48 1.61
C PRO A 357 3.17 -21.86 1.51
N LYS A 358 2.49 -22.79 0.84
CA LYS A 358 2.95 -24.17 0.70
C LYS A 358 4.32 -24.27 0.03
N GLY A 359 5.20 -25.10 0.59
CA GLY A 359 6.53 -25.39 0.05
C GLY A 359 7.61 -24.35 0.39
N LYS A 360 7.24 -23.19 0.95
CA LYS A 360 8.18 -22.17 1.41
C LYS A 360 8.27 -22.17 2.93
N ARG A 361 9.47 -21.95 3.46
CA ARG A 361 9.67 -21.71 4.89
C ARG A 361 9.63 -20.21 5.14
N VAL A 362 8.74 -19.78 6.03
CA VAL A 362 8.65 -18.39 6.50
C VAL A 362 8.87 -18.39 8.01
N VAL A 363 9.64 -17.43 8.52
CA VAL A 363 9.79 -17.18 9.95
C VAL A 363 9.32 -15.76 10.24
N LEU A 364 8.33 -15.66 11.11
CA LEU A 364 7.66 -14.43 11.50
C LEU A 364 8.19 -13.93 12.84
N GLY A 365 8.55 -12.65 12.89
CA GLY A 365 8.77 -11.90 14.12
C GLY A 365 7.75 -10.78 14.25
N CYS A 366 7.39 -10.43 15.47
CA CYS A 366 6.47 -9.32 15.70
C CYS A 366 6.83 -8.55 16.97
N SER A 367 6.68 -7.24 16.90
CA SER A 367 6.89 -6.30 17.99
C SER A 367 5.92 -6.57 19.15
N SER A 368 6.38 -6.29 20.37
CA SER A 368 5.55 -6.39 21.58
C SER A 368 4.39 -5.40 21.63
N ARG A 369 4.39 -4.39 20.74
CA ARG A 369 3.30 -3.41 20.59
C ARG A 369 2.03 -4.01 20.01
N ILE A 370 2.15 -5.09 19.24
CA ILE A 370 1.00 -5.81 18.68
C ILE A 370 0.73 -7.02 19.56
N ARG A 371 -0.51 -7.19 20.02
CA ARG A 371 -0.90 -8.38 20.78
C ARG A 371 -1.04 -9.57 19.84
N HIS A 372 -0.13 -10.53 19.96
CA HIS A 372 -0.05 -11.67 19.06
C HIS A 372 0.40 -12.95 19.79
N THR A 373 0.26 -14.08 19.10
CA THR A 373 0.83 -15.39 19.50
C THR A 373 1.56 -15.96 18.29
N LEU A 374 2.85 -16.24 18.44
CA LEU A 374 3.67 -16.91 17.43
C LEU A 374 3.66 -18.42 17.67
N ALA A 375 3.67 -19.19 16.58
CA ALA A 375 3.91 -20.62 16.68
C ALA A 375 5.33 -20.90 17.21
N PRO A 376 5.58 -22.02 17.90
CA PRO A 376 6.89 -22.34 18.47
C PRO A 376 8.04 -22.38 17.45
N ASP A 377 7.75 -22.66 16.18
CA ASP A 377 8.68 -22.68 15.05
C ASP A 377 8.74 -21.33 14.29
N GLY A 378 7.88 -20.36 14.64
CA GLY A 378 7.77 -19.06 13.98
C GLY A 378 7.06 -19.07 12.62
N SER A 379 6.43 -20.18 12.21
CA SER A 379 5.84 -20.32 10.87
C SER A 379 4.48 -19.63 10.69
N SER A 380 3.81 -19.31 11.80
CA SER A 380 2.54 -18.59 11.80
C SER A 380 2.44 -17.60 12.97
N ILE A 381 1.69 -16.54 12.74
CA ILE A 381 1.36 -15.52 13.74
C ILE A 381 -0.15 -15.36 13.81
N THR A 382 -0.70 -15.41 15.02
CA THR A 382 -2.12 -15.16 15.28
C THR A 382 -2.28 -13.85 16.06
N PHE A 383 -3.02 -12.90 15.49
CA PHE A 383 -3.31 -11.63 16.15
C PHE A 383 -4.46 -11.78 17.15
N ALA A 384 -4.39 -11.06 18.27
CA ALA A 384 -5.42 -11.14 19.32
C ALA A 384 -6.74 -10.50 18.89
N SER A 385 -6.68 -9.39 18.13
CA SER A 385 -7.85 -8.66 17.67
C SER A 385 -7.59 -7.93 16.36
N LYS A 386 -8.66 -7.64 15.60
CA LYS A 386 -8.55 -6.79 14.39
C LYS A 386 -8.12 -5.36 14.72
N SER A 387 -8.46 -4.85 15.91
CA SER A 387 -8.08 -3.49 16.34
C SER A 387 -6.58 -3.31 16.51
N ASP A 388 -5.82 -4.39 16.69
CA ASP A 388 -4.36 -4.32 16.75
C ASP A 388 -3.72 -4.21 15.34
N LEU A 389 -4.50 -4.08 14.25
CA LEU A 389 -4.00 -3.93 12.88
C LEU A 389 -4.36 -2.58 12.21
N PHE A 390 -5.29 -1.81 12.76
CA PHE A 390 -5.74 -0.54 12.16
C PHE A 390 -5.53 0.64 13.11
N ASN A 391 -5.60 1.88 12.57
CA ASN A 391 -5.33 3.16 13.25
C ASN A 391 -3.86 3.47 13.60
N HIS A 392 -2.91 2.58 13.33
CA HIS A 392 -1.47 2.81 13.45
C HIS A 392 -0.74 2.28 12.21
N TRP A 393 0.52 2.64 12.05
CA TRP A 393 1.32 2.17 10.93
C TRP A 393 1.89 0.78 11.25
N LEU A 394 1.63 -0.19 10.38
CA LEU A 394 2.27 -1.50 10.41
C LEU A 394 3.50 -1.45 9.52
N CYS A 395 4.68 -1.36 10.12
CA CYS A 395 5.95 -1.42 9.41
C CYS A 395 6.37 -2.88 9.28
N CYS A 396 6.46 -3.36 8.04
CA CYS A 396 6.88 -4.71 7.72
C CYS A 396 8.27 -4.67 7.09
N VAL A 397 9.22 -5.36 7.71
CA VAL A 397 10.55 -5.62 7.16
C VAL A 397 10.55 -7.04 6.60
N ASN A 398 10.96 -7.21 5.35
CA ASN A 398 10.92 -8.47 4.65
C ASN A 398 12.23 -8.75 3.92
N TYR A 399 12.82 -9.91 4.19
CA TYR A 399 14.03 -10.39 3.52
C TYR A 399 13.90 -11.88 3.22
N GLU A 400 14.68 -12.34 2.25
CA GLU A 400 14.89 -13.75 1.99
C GLU A 400 16.29 -14.11 2.50
N LEU A 401 16.36 -15.10 3.39
CA LEU A 401 17.62 -15.66 3.84
C LEU A 401 18.14 -16.55 2.73
N ASP A 402 19.26 -16.14 2.12
CA ASP A 402 19.88 -16.84 0.99
C ASP A 402 20.79 -17.96 1.51
N ARG A 403 20.19 -18.88 2.27
CA ARG A 403 20.86 -20.04 2.87
C ARG A 403 19.93 -21.23 2.84
N ASP A 404 20.50 -22.39 2.56
CA ASP A 404 19.78 -23.65 2.60
C ASP A 404 19.32 -24.03 4.01
N TRP A 405 18.33 -24.91 4.10
CA TRP A 405 17.77 -25.37 5.38
C TRP A 405 18.76 -26.15 6.25
N MET A 406 19.82 -26.69 5.67
CA MET A 406 20.84 -27.46 6.39
C MET A 406 21.87 -26.56 7.07
N TRP A 407 22.02 -25.31 6.61
CA TRP A 407 22.91 -24.31 7.19
C TRP A 407 22.61 -24.03 8.67
N ASP A 408 23.64 -24.00 9.51
CA ASP A 408 23.54 -23.97 10.97
C ASP A 408 24.50 -22.99 11.67
N ALA A 409 24.69 -21.79 11.13
CA ALA A 409 25.59 -20.79 11.74
C ALA A 409 24.90 -19.80 12.71
N LEU A 410 23.56 -19.66 12.68
CA LEU A 410 22.82 -18.68 13.49
C LEU A 410 22.47 -19.17 14.89
N GLU A 411 22.46 -18.26 15.87
CA GLU A 411 21.87 -18.53 17.19
C GLU A 411 20.34 -18.67 17.10
N THR A 412 19.69 -19.22 18.13
CA THR A 412 18.21 -19.34 18.15
C THR A 412 17.50 -17.97 18.16
N ASP A 413 18.02 -16.98 18.90
CA ASP A 413 17.61 -15.58 18.79
C ASP A 413 18.45 -14.93 17.67
N SER A 414 18.08 -15.20 16.42
CA SER A 414 18.96 -15.01 15.26
C SER A 414 19.07 -13.56 14.78
N PHE A 415 17.98 -12.80 14.81
CA PHE A 415 17.97 -11.41 14.36
C PHE A 415 17.42 -10.48 15.44
N ILE A 416 18.15 -9.42 15.75
CA ILE A 416 17.68 -8.31 16.57
C ILE A 416 17.30 -7.17 15.64
N VAL A 417 16.04 -6.74 15.70
CA VAL A 417 15.55 -5.59 14.94
C VAL A 417 15.55 -4.37 15.85
N LYS A 418 16.39 -3.39 15.51
CA LYS A 418 16.46 -2.09 16.17
C LYS A 418 15.70 -1.05 15.35
N ARG A 419 15.03 -0.14 16.05
CA ARG A 419 14.27 0.95 15.45
C ARG A 419 14.70 2.28 16.05
N THR A 420 14.90 3.26 15.19
CA THR A 420 14.98 4.68 15.56
C THR A 420 13.74 5.37 15.01
N LYS A 421 13.01 6.07 15.88
CA LYS A 421 11.78 6.80 15.56
C LYS A 421 11.97 8.27 15.92
N GLY A 422 11.82 9.14 14.93
CA GLY A 422 11.76 10.59 15.11
C GLY A 422 10.55 11.19 14.42
N PHE A 423 10.14 12.38 14.84
CA PHE A 423 9.30 13.24 14.03
C PHE A 423 10.23 14.21 13.30
N THR A 424 10.00 14.44 12.01
CA THR A 424 10.92 15.18 11.12
C THR A 424 11.40 16.52 11.70
N HIS A 425 10.54 17.22 12.46
CA HIS A 425 10.86 18.54 12.99
C HIS A 425 11.22 18.57 14.48
N ASP A 426 11.34 17.40 15.12
CA ASP A 426 11.84 17.34 16.49
C ASP A 426 13.37 17.38 16.53
N PRO A 427 13.98 18.15 17.44
CA PRO A 427 15.43 18.30 17.50
C PRO A 427 16.16 17.02 17.91
N GLN A 428 15.44 16.05 18.47
CA GLN A 428 15.95 14.74 18.87
C GLN A 428 14.91 13.67 18.53
N PRO A 429 15.34 12.46 18.10
CA PRO A 429 14.43 11.34 17.92
C PRO A 429 13.76 10.97 19.25
N GLU A 430 12.52 10.53 19.18
CA GLU A 430 11.74 10.09 20.35
C GLU A 430 12.33 8.78 20.92
N GLU A 431 12.74 7.88 20.04
CA GLU A 431 13.40 6.62 20.37
C GLU A 431 14.62 6.46 19.48
N GLU A 432 15.78 6.20 20.09
CA GLU A 432 17.03 5.96 19.37
C GLU A 432 17.52 4.54 19.64
N ASN A 433 17.74 3.76 18.58
CA ASN A 433 18.24 2.39 18.63
C ASN A 433 17.48 1.48 19.62
N ALA A 434 16.17 1.68 19.75
CA ALA A 434 15.33 0.86 20.60
C ALA A 434 15.15 -0.54 20.00
N GLU A 435 15.25 -1.58 20.84
CA GLU A 435 14.98 -2.95 20.40
C GLU A 435 13.48 -3.12 20.13
N ALA A 436 13.09 -3.19 18.85
CA ALA A 436 11.69 -3.36 18.45
C ALA A 436 11.21 -4.80 18.66
N GLY A 437 12.11 -5.77 18.43
CA GLY A 437 11.83 -7.18 18.64
C GLY A 437 12.96 -8.09 18.16
N ARG A 438 12.73 -9.40 18.31
CA ARG A 438 13.66 -10.46 17.89
C ARG A 438 12.96 -11.46 17.00
N ILE A 439 13.71 -12.03 16.05
CA ILE A 439 13.26 -13.11 15.19
C ILE A 439 13.99 -14.38 15.63
N ARG A 440 13.21 -15.42 15.93
CA ARG A 440 13.73 -16.70 16.41
C ARG A 440 13.74 -17.73 15.31
N MET A 441 14.92 -18.16 14.88
CA MET A 441 15.05 -19.25 13.91
C MET A 441 15.25 -20.56 14.68
N ILE A 442 14.19 -21.34 14.79
CA ILE A 442 14.26 -22.68 15.36
C ILE A 442 14.43 -23.68 14.22
N ARG A 443 15.32 -24.66 14.40
CA ARG A 443 15.59 -25.72 13.41
C ARG A 443 14.45 -26.76 13.34
N THR A 444 13.27 -26.34 12.92
CA THR A 444 12.09 -27.21 12.72
C THR A 444 11.34 -26.74 11.48
N ALA A 445 10.90 -27.67 10.66
CA ALA A 445 10.08 -27.40 9.48
C ALA A 445 8.59 -27.47 9.84
N SER A 446 7.80 -26.52 9.34
CA SER A 446 6.34 -26.54 9.48
C SER A 446 5.72 -27.50 8.48
N PHE A 447 4.49 -27.98 8.74
CA PHE A 447 3.80 -28.88 7.83
C PHE A 447 3.54 -28.25 6.46
N GLU A 448 3.27 -26.94 6.42
CA GLU A 448 3.04 -26.16 5.19
C GLU A 448 4.30 -26.10 4.33
N SER A 449 5.47 -25.95 4.95
CA SER A 449 6.76 -25.89 4.23
C SER A 449 7.17 -27.23 3.61
N LEU A 450 6.66 -28.35 4.12
CA LEU A 450 6.98 -29.70 3.63
C LEU A 450 6.18 -30.12 2.38
N ASP A 451 5.17 -29.35 1.97
CA ASP A 451 4.41 -29.60 0.74
C ASP A 451 5.18 -29.05 -0.48
N ASN A 452 5.92 -29.92 -1.18
CA ASN A 452 6.86 -29.55 -2.25
C ASN A 452 7.95 -28.54 -1.78
N PRO A 453 8.87 -28.99 -0.89
CA PRO A 453 9.75 -28.11 -0.13
C PRO A 453 10.84 -27.47 -0.99
N GLN A 454 10.91 -26.13 -0.95
CA GLN A 454 12.00 -25.31 -1.47
C GLN A 454 13.03 -25.10 -0.36
N ARG A 455 14.10 -25.93 -0.37
CA ARG A 455 15.11 -25.96 0.71
C ARG A 455 16.22 -24.91 0.58
N ASN A 456 16.18 -24.11 -0.48
CA ASN A 456 17.23 -23.16 -0.83
C ASN A 456 17.16 -21.84 -0.06
N SER A 457 15.98 -21.44 0.42
CA SER A 457 15.81 -20.17 1.11
C SER A 457 14.82 -20.25 2.28
N THR A 458 14.84 -19.21 3.11
CA THR A 458 13.85 -18.99 4.17
C THR A 458 13.42 -17.52 4.17
N GLN A 459 12.13 -17.23 4.02
CA GLN A 459 11.63 -15.87 4.09
C GLN A 459 11.54 -15.41 5.55
N ILE A 460 12.01 -14.20 5.82
CA ILE A 460 12.00 -13.57 7.14
C ILE A 460 11.09 -12.35 7.06
N VAL A 461 10.07 -12.30 7.92
CA VAL A 461 9.12 -11.19 7.98
C VAL A 461 9.02 -10.68 9.41
N PHE A 462 9.29 -9.39 9.61
CA PHE A 462 9.12 -8.72 10.89
C PHE A 462 8.02 -7.66 10.80
N ILE A 463 7.06 -7.70 11.73
CA ILE A 463 5.92 -6.77 11.77
C ILE A 463 6.00 -5.92 13.05
N ASP A 464 6.06 -4.61 12.88
CA ASP A 464 6.05 -3.63 13.97
C ASP A 464 4.88 -2.66 13.85
N ALA A 465 4.42 -2.15 15.00
CA ALA A 465 3.38 -1.14 15.08
C ALA A 465 3.96 0.20 15.55
N VAL A 466 3.83 1.22 14.69
CA VAL A 466 4.27 2.59 14.95
C VAL A 466 3.04 3.47 15.15
N GLU A 467 2.92 4.01 16.37
CA GLU A 467 1.83 4.93 16.72
C GLU A 467 2.03 6.29 16.02
N PRO A 468 1.03 6.76 15.25
CA PRO A 468 1.13 8.03 14.53
C PRO A 468 0.97 9.26 15.44
N LYS A 469 0.43 9.10 16.64
CA LYS A 469 0.22 10.20 17.58
C LYS A 469 1.50 10.52 18.34
N LYS A 470 1.78 11.80 18.47
CA LYS A 470 2.83 12.32 19.31
C LYS A 470 2.30 12.54 20.73
N GLU A 471 3.01 12.03 21.73
CA GLU A 471 2.62 12.26 23.12
C GLU A 471 2.84 13.74 23.51
N PRO A 472 1.93 14.33 24.31
CA PRO A 472 2.08 15.71 24.76
C PRO A 472 3.27 15.85 25.72
N GLN A 473 4.30 16.59 25.32
CA GLN A 473 5.45 16.89 26.17
C GLN A 473 5.19 18.16 26.98
N ASN A 474 5.34 18.08 28.31
CA ASN A 474 5.36 19.23 29.23
C ASN A 474 4.17 20.21 29.12
N GLY A 475 2.97 19.73 28.76
CA GLY A 475 1.75 20.54 28.71
C GLY A 475 1.59 21.41 27.44
N THR A 476 2.51 21.31 26.48
CA THR A 476 2.35 21.91 25.16
C THR A 476 1.48 20.99 24.29
N PRO A 477 0.46 21.50 23.57
CA PRO A 477 -0.29 20.69 22.62
C PRO A 477 0.66 20.16 21.54
N SER A 478 0.60 18.85 21.31
CA SER A 478 1.45 18.19 20.32
C SER A 478 0.69 18.08 19.01
N PHE A 479 1.20 18.72 17.97
CA PHE A 479 0.62 18.67 16.64
C PHE A 479 1.12 17.45 15.87
N PRO A 480 0.31 16.85 14.99
CA PRO A 480 0.76 15.74 14.14
C PRO A 480 1.91 16.17 13.23
N ASP A 481 2.90 15.31 13.01
CA ASP A 481 4.00 15.55 12.08
C ASP A 481 4.37 14.25 11.33
N THR A 482 5.14 14.37 10.25
CA THR A 482 5.70 13.21 9.53
C THR A 482 6.68 12.45 10.42
N ILE A 483 6.70 11.13 10.29
CA ILE A 483 7.52 10.25 11.14
C ILE A 483 8.68 9.74 10.30
N GLU A 484 9.89 9.92 10.80
CA GLU A 484 11.10 9.32 10.25
C GLU A 484 11.42 8.05 11.03
N LEU A 485 11.50 6.96 10.29
CA LEU A 485 11.81 5.64 10.81
C LEU A 485 13.09 5.14 10.17
N SER A 486 13.93 4.55 11.00
CA SER A 486 15.09 3.80 10.57
C SER A 486 15.06 2.43 11.27
N TYR A 487 15.17 1.37 10.49
CA TYR A 487 15.26 -0.01 10.98
C TYR A 487 16.62 -0.59 10.64
N THR A 488 17.24 -1.22 11.62
CA THR A 488 18.50 -1.96 11.44
C THR A 488 18.29 -3.39 11.90
N MET A 489 18.66 -4.35 11.06
CA MET A 489 18.55 -5.77 11.37
C MET A 489 19.95 -6.37 11.59
N GLU A 490 20.21 -6.81 12.82
CA GLU A 490 21.52 -7.36 13.21
C GLU A 490 21.45 -8.89 13.33
N PRO A 491 22.19 -9.65 12.49
CA PRO A 491 22.30 -11.11 12.63
C PRO A 491 23.22 -11.51 13.79
N ARG A 492 22.84 -12.56 14.53
CA ARG A 492 23.64 -13.17 15.61
C ARG A 492 24.08 -14.58 15.22
N PHE A 493 25.39 -14.74 15.07
CA PHE A 493 26.04 -16.01 14.76
C PHE A 493 26.50 -16.73 16.02
N LYS A 494 26.57 -18.06 15.97
CA LYS A 494 27.17 -18.88 17.02
C LYS A 494 28.66 -18.57 17.18
N SER A 495 29.23 -18.90 18.33
CA SER A 495 30.67 -18.69 18.60
C SER A 495 31.55 -19.39 17.56
N GLY A 496 32.49 -18.65 16.96
CA GLY A 496 33.45 -19.19 15.98
C GLY A 496 32.98 -19.16 14.52
N HIS A 497 31.77 -18.67 14.24
CA HIS A 497 31.25 -18.46 12.88
C HIS A 497 31.42 -17.01 12.40
N ALA A 498 31.38 -16.85 11.07
CA ALA A 498 31.24 -15.56 10.39
C ALA A 498 32.35 -14.55 10.74
N THR A 499 33.60 -14.96 10.52
CA THR A 499 34.77 -14.05 10.64
C THR A 499 34.64 -12.91 9.64
N GLU A 500 34.17 -13.21 8.42
CA GLU A 500 33.73 -12.24 7.42
C GLU A 500 32.20 -12.20 7.40
N ARG A 501 31.63 -11.01 7.61
CA ARG A 501 30.19 -10.78 7.72
C ARG A 501 29.81 -9.42 7.13
N ASP A 502 28.57 -9.31 6.69
CA ASP A 502 28.03 -8.05 6.18
C ASP A 502 27.86 -7.01 7.31
N GLU A 503 27.99 -5.73 6.96
CA GLU A 503 27.57 -4.65 7.85
C GLU A 503 26.03 -4.60 7.94
N PRO A 504 25.45 -4.28 9.11
CA PRO A 504 23.99 -4.18 9.25
C PRO A 504 23.40 -3.14 8.29
N GLU A 505 22.51 -3.58 7.40
CA GLU A 505 21.79 -2.68 6.50
C GLU A 505 20.80 -1.83 7.30
N THR A 506 20.75 -0.53 6.98
CA THR A 506 19.84 0.43 7.61
C THR A 506 18.77 0.85 6.60
N LEU A 507 17.51 0.63 6.96
CA LEU A 507 16.34 0.92 6.13
C LEU A 507 15.63 2.16 6.63
N GLU A 508 15.57 3.19 5.79
CA GLU A 508 14.93 4.47 6.13
C GLU A 508 13.56 4.60 5.47
N LEU A 509 12.60 5.16 6.20
CA LEU A 509 11.24 5.36 5.74
C LEU A 509 10.63 6.61 6.40
N THR A 510 10.04 7.48 5.58
CA THR A 510 9.24 8.62 6.07
C THR A 510 7.75 8.31 5.92
N LEU A 511 6.99 8.47 7.00
CA LEU A 511 5.56 8.19 7.03
C LEU A 511 4.72 9.47 7.03
N PRO A 512 3.63 9.52 6.25
CA PRO A 512 2.74 10.67 6.20
C PRO A 512 1.84 10.77 7.44
N ILE A 513 1.34 11.98 7.67
CA ILE A 513 0.38 12.27 8.75
C ILE A 513 -0.95 11.56 8.48
N THR A 514 -1.45 10.85 9.48
CA THR A 514 -2.75 10.15 9.44
C THR A 514 -3.81 10.80 10.32
N THR A 515 -3.42 11.68 11.23
CA THR A 515 -4.33 12.31 12.19
C THR A 515 -4.91 13.61 11.63
N PRO A 516 -6.24 13.73 11.49
CA PRO A 516 -6.87 14.98 11.04
C PRO A 516 -6.81 16.07 12.12
N PRO A 517 -6.78 17.35 11.73
CA PRO A 517 -6.80 18.46 12.69
C PRO A 517 -8.00 18.40 13.64
N ALA A 518 -7.73 18.62 14.93
CA ALA A 518 -8.75 18.56 15.97
C ALA A 518 -9.60 19.84 16.02
N GLN A 519 -9.04 20.98 15.60
CA GLN A 519 -9.69 22.30 15.65
C GLN A 519 -10.96 22.32 14.78
N ILE A 520 -12.04 22.89 15.31
CA ILE A 520 -13.31 23.04 14.62
C ILE A 520 -13.48 24.50 14.19
N PRO A 521 -13.67 24.79 12.88
CA PRO A 521 -13.90 26.16 12.44
C PRO A 521 -15.18 26.73 13.05
N LYS A 522 -15.15 28.00 13.44
CA LYS A 522 -16.31 28.77 13.90
C LYS A 522 -16.30 30.17 13.28
N ILE A 523 -17.36 30.52 12.56
CA ILE A 523 -17.49 31.81 11.87
C ILE A 523 -18.08 32.85 12.83
N VAL A 524 -17.48 34.03 12.89
CA VAL A 524 -17.97 35.20 13.65
C VAL A 524 -18.67 36.17 12.73
N SER A 525 -18.00 36.55 11.64
CA SER A 525 -18.53 37.52 10.69
C SER A 525 -18.04 37.25 9.26
N ALA A 526 -18.66 37.93 8.30
CA ALA A 526 -18.26 37.91 6.90
C ALA A 526 -18.49 39.28 6.29
N GLY A 527 -17.68 39.66 5.30
CA GLY A 527 -17.79 40.97 4.66
C GLY A 527 -17.06 41.06 3.32
N TYR A 528 -17.12 42.24 2.71
CA TYR A 528 -16.45 42.49 1.43
C TYR A 528 -15.13 43.23 1.62
N ALA A 529 -14.07 42.69 1.03
CA ALA A 529 -12.80 43.38 0.82
C ALA A 529 -12.85 44.08 -0.54
N LEU A 530 -12.75 45.41 -0.52
CA LEU A 530 -12.86 46.24 -1.70
C LEU A 530 -11.50 46.89 -2.00
N SER A 531 -11.02 46.81 -3.24
CA SER A 531 -9.81 47.55 -3.64
C SER A 531 -9.98 49.06 -3.44
N PRO A 532 -8.90 49.86 -3.35
CA PRO A 532 -9.00 51.31 -3.28
C PRO A 532 -9.85 51.89 -4.43
N TYR A 533 -10.58 52.97 -4.15
CA TYR A 533 -11.35 53.70 -5.16
C TYR A 533 -10.42 54.60 -5.97
N LYS A 534 -10.38 54.41 -7.30
CA LYS A 534 -9.57 55.19 -8.22
C LYS A 534 -10.48 55.89 -9.23
N ARG A 535 -10.27 57.19 -9.42
CA ARG A 535 -10.98 58.07 -10.37
C ARG A 535 -9.96 58.88 -11.17
N ASP A 536 -10.38 59.39 -12.31
CA ASP A 536 -9.58 60.32 -13.11
C ASP A 536 -9.51 61.73 -12.48
N GLU A 537 -8.60 62.57 -12.99
CA GLU A 537 -8.34 63.92 -12.45
C GLU A 537 -9.58 64.83 -12.49
N LYS A 538 -10.40 64.71 -13.53
CA LYS A 538 -11.63 65.51 -13.71
C LYS A 538 -12.86 64.91 -13.04
N TYR A 539 -12.73 63.74 -12.42
CA TYR A 539 -13.83 62.95 -11.87
C TYR A 539 -14.95 62.62 -12.89
N GLU A 540 -14.59 62.41 -14.16
CA GLU A 540 -15.50 62.02 -15.24
C GLU A 540 -15.67 60.49 -15.30
N ASN A 541 -14.68 59.72 -14.83
CA ASN A 541 -14.64 58.26 -14.92
C ASN A 541 -14.02 57.62 -13.67
N SER A 542 -14.43 56.41 -13.32
CA SER A 542 -13.83 55.64 -12.22
C SER A 542 -13.51 54.20 -12.60
N GLU A 543 -12.49 53.63 -11.96
CA GLU A 543 -12.12 52.23 -12.16
C GLU A 543 -13.07 51.28 -11.43
N SER A 544 -13.29 50.09 -12.00
CA SER A 544 -14.06 49.06 -11.32
C SER A 544 -13.25 48.49 -10.15
N ARG A 545 -13.81 48.53 -8.95
CA ARG A 545 -13.17 47.96 -7.75
C ARG A 545 -13.14 46.44 -7.84
N LYS A 546 -12.01 45.83 -7.46
CA LYS A 546 -11.95 44.39 -7.18
C LYS A 546 -12.65 44.14 -5.84
N ARG A 547 -13.50 43.12 -5.80
CA ARG A 547 -14.33 42.79 -4.63
C ARG A 547 -14.11 41.33 -4.30
N PHE A 548 -13.75 41.04 -3.06
CA PHE A 548 -13.56 39.70 -2.55
C PHE A 548 -14.42 39.52 -1.30
N LEU A 549 -14.87 38.29 -1.07
CA LEU A 549 -15.53 37.93 0.17
C LEU A 549 -14.46 37.50 1.18
N TRP A 550 -14.51 38.03 2.40
CA TRP A 550 -13.72 37.55 3.52
C TRP A 550 -14.61 36.98 4.60
N ILE A 551 -14.06 36.04 5.36
CA ILE A 551 -14.67 35.39 6.51
C ILE A 551 -13.74 35.58 7.71
N GLU A 552 -14.32 35.96 8.84
CA GLU A 552 -13.64 36.03 10.13
C GLU A 552 -14.00 34.80 10.95
N PHE A 553 -12.97 34.06 11.36
CA PHE A 553 -13.10 32.94 12.28
C PHE A 553 -12.89 33.38 13.74
N ALA A 554 -13.45 32.63 14.68
CA ALA A 554 -13.42 32.98 16.09
C ALA A 554 -12.00 32.92 16.70
N GLU A 555 -11.18 31.99 16.20
CA GLU A 555 -9.85 31.71 16.70
C GLU A 555 -8.89 31.55 15.50
N PRO A 556 -7.61 31.96 15.66
CA PRO A 556 -6.59 31.66 14.67
C PRO A 556 -6.38 30.15 14.57
N VAL A 557 -5.80 29.70 13.46
CA VAL A 557 -5.41 28.29 13.32
C VAL A 557 -4.32 27.97 14.34
N GLU A 558 -4.49 26.90 15.12
CA GLU A 558 -3.56 26.52 16.19
C GLU A 558 -2.24 25.97 15.65
N ASP A 559 -2.32 25.11 14.63
CA ASP A 559 -1.17 24.49 13.99
C ASP A 559 -0.63 25.37 12.83
N PRO A 560 0.65 25.78 12.84
CA PRO A 560 1.23 26.57 11.76
C PRO A 560 1.20 25.91 10.38
N GLN A 561 1.07 24.58 10.28
CA GLN A 561 1.01 23.86 8.99
C GLN A 561 -0.41 23.75 8.40
N ASP A 562 -1.42 24.14 9.19
CA ASP A 562 -2.83 24.06 8.84
C ASP A 562 -3.36 25.35 8.23
N ILE A 563 -4.41 25.21 7.41
CA ILE A 563 -5.18 26.34 6.90
C ILE A 563 -6.67 26.02 6.84
N TYR A 564 -7.51 27.05 6.77
CA TYR A 564 -8.93 26.87 6.47
C TYR A 564 -9.14 26.52 5.00
N PHE A 565 -9.90 25.45 4.78
CA PHE A 565 -10.37 25.01 3.47
C PHE A 565 -11.87 25.26 3.33
N ALA A 566 -12.30 25.53 2.10
CA ALA A 566 -13.68 25.75 1.75
C ALA A 566 -14.09 24.88 0.54
N ARG A 567 -15.33 24.38 0.57
CA ARG A 567 -15.93 23.62 -0.53
C ARG A 567 -17.38 24.02 -0.72
N VAL A 568 -17.81 24.19 -1.96
CA VAL A 568 -19.23 24.43 -2.29
C VAL A 568 -20.00 23.12 -2.27
N LEU A 569 -21.07 23.06 -1.49
CA LEU A 569 -22.02 21.94 -1.47
C LEU A 569 -23.20 22.18 -2.41
N ALA A 570 -23.68 23.41 -2.47
CA ALA A 570 -24.86 23.79 -3.23
C ALA A 570 -24.83 25.26 -3.64
N ASN A 571 -25.46 25.56 -4.77
CA ASN A 571 -25.77 26.92 -5.23
C ASN A 571 -27.28 27.01 -5.50
N VAL A 572 -27.92 28.03 -4.93
CA VAL A 572 -29.35 28.31 -5.06
C VAL A 572 -29.53 29.75 -5.55
N PRO A 573 -30.40 30.01 -6.54
CA PRO A 573 -30.64 31.37 -7.03
C PRO A 573 -31.26 32.26 -5.93
N ASP A 574 -31.00 33.58 -6.01
CA ASP A 574 -31.67 34.55 -5.14
C ASP A 574 -33.17 34.61 -5.43
N GLN A 575 -33.97 34.41 -4.39
CA GLN A 575 -35.43 34.41 -4.46
C GLN A 575 -36.01 35.77 -4.86
N LEU A 576 -35.31 36.88 -4.60
CA LEU A 576 -35.79 38.21 -5.00
C LEU A 576 -35.69 38.44 -6.52
N ILE A 577 -34.77 37.75 -7.19
CA ILE A 577 -34.50 37.91 -8.63
C ILE A 577 -35.12 36.76 -9.45
N SER A 578 -35.17 35.56 -8.88
CA SER A 578 -35.65 34.37 -9.57
C SER A 578 -37.18 34.35 -9.74
N ASN A 579 -37.67 33.50 -10.63
CA ASN A 579 -39.09 33.26 -10.87
C ASN A 579 -39.78 32.50 -9.72
N ASN A 580 -39.01 31.94 -8.77
CA ASN A 580 -39.45 31.13 -7.63
C ASN A 580 -40.44 30.02 -8.00
N HIS A 581 -40.22 29.34 -9.14
CA HIS A 581 -41.00 28.16 -9.49
C HIS A 581 -40.91 27.11 -8.36
N PRO A 582 -42.00 26.40 -7.99
CA PRO A 582 -42.01 25.45 -6.87
C PRO A 582 -40.88 24.42 -6.84
N SER A 583 -40.40 24.01 -8.02
CA SER A 583 -39.27 23.07 -8.16
C SER A 583 -37.93 23.59 -7.63
N LEU A 584 -37.78 24.92 -7.47
CA LEU A 584 -36.55 25.55 -6.97
C LEU A 584 -36.42 25.46 -5.45
N PHE A 585 -37.49 25.10 -4.73
CA PHE A 585 -37.47 24.96 -3.27
C PHE A 585 -37.00 23.57 -2.81
N VAL A 586 -36.75 22.63 -3.74
CA VAL A 586 -36.21 21.32 -3.40
C VAL A 586 -34.71 21.46 -3.15
N GLY A 587 -34.28 21.22 -1.92
CA GLY A 587 -32.87 21.24 -1.54
C GLY A 587 -32.05 20.21 -2.36
N PRO A 588 -30.90 20.60 -2.93
CA PRO A 588 -30.05 19.64 -3.62
C PRO A 588 -29.47 18.62 -2.64
N GLN A 589 -29.27 17.39 -3.10
CA GLN A 589 -28.53 16.37 -2.35
C GLN A 589 -27.07 16.80 -2.24
N GLU A 590 -26.54 16.79 -1.02
CA GLU A 590 -25.16 17.20 -0.75
C GLU A 590 -24.18 16.12 -1.23
N PRO A 591 -23.17 16.47 -2.03
CA PRO A 591 -22.16 15.52 -2.44
C PRO A 591 -21.24 15.13 -1.26
N PRO A 592 -20.87 13.83 -1.13
CA PRO A 592 -19.86 13.42 -0.17
C PRO A 592 -18.50 14.10 -0.47
N LEU A 593 -17.59 14.11 0.52
CA LEU A 593 -16.24 14.64 0.34
C LEU A 593 -15.49 13.77 -0.69
N PRO A 594 -14.97 14.31 -1.81
CA PRO A 594 -14.32 13.54 -2.86
C PRO A 594 -12.87 13.22 -2.48
N ILE A 595 -12.69 12.46 -1.41
CA ILE A 595 -11.41 11.89 -0.98
C ILE A 595 -11.41 10.39 -1.21
N ASP A 596 -10.23 9.82 -1.44
CA ASP A 596 -10.06 8.38 -1.50
C ASP A 596 -10.40 7.76 -0.13
N PRO A 597 -11.25 6.71 -0.05
CA PRO A 597 -11.49 6.00 1.20
C PRO A 597 -10.23 5.41 1.85
N GLU A 598 -9.14 5.20 1.10
CA GLU A 598 -7.84 4.70 1.60
C GLU A 598 -7.98 3.52 2.58
N GLN A 599 -8.64 2.44 2.14
CA GLN A 599 -8.83 1.25 2.99
C GLN A 599 -7.48 0.70 3.49
N ILE A 600 -6.48 0.73 2.60
CA ILE A 600 -5.08 0.45 2.88
C ILE A 600 -4.23 1.51 2.18
N ARG A 601 -3.29 2.08 2.93
CA ARG A 601 -2.29 3.02 2.42
C ARG A 601 -0.91 2.38 2.59
N ILE A 602 -0.18 2.23 1.49
CA ILE A 602 1.13 1.58 1.46
C ILE A 602 2.18 2.65 1.18
N ILE A 603 3.24 2.67 1.99
CA ILE A 603 4.39 3.56 1.84
C ILE A 603 5.63 2.70 1.78
N THR A 604 6.44 2.91 0.76
CA THR A 604 7.74 2.26 0.55
C THR A 604 8.84 3.32 0.53
N GLN A 605 10.10 2.92 0.56
CA GLN A 605 11.24 3.85 0.51
C GLN A 605 11.25 4.75 -0.75
N ALA A 606 10.67 4.28 -1.86
CA ALA A 606 10.55 5.06 -3.10
C ALA A 606 9.35 6.03 -3.10
N SER A 607 8.51 6.01 -2.08
CA SER A 607 7.30 6.84 -2.01
C SER A 607 7.66 8.30 -1.69
N SER A 608 6.98 9.23 -2.35
CA SER A 608 7.12 10.66 -2.13
C SER A 608 5.77 11.32 -1.88
N ASN A 609 5.79 12.62 -1.56
CA ASN A 609 4.57 13.36 -1.25
C ASN A 609 3.64 13.48 -2.48
N ASP A 610 2.53 12.75 -2.42
CA ASP A 610 1.52 12.63 -3.48
C ASP A 610 0.36 13.63 -3.32
N LEU A 611 0.39 14.50 -2.32
CA LEU A 611 -0.63 15.51 -2.04
C LEU A 611 -2.04 14.90 -1.91
N ALA A 612 -2.13 13.69 -1.35
CA ALA A 612 -3.36 12.92 -1.26
C ALA A 612 -4.52 13.74 -0.68
N GLY A 613 -5.64 13.83 -1.42
CA GLY A 613 -6.84 14.55 -0.99
C GLY A 613 -6.78 16.09 -1.09
N LEU A 614 -5.64 16.71 -1.45
CA LEU A 614 -5.50 18.17 -1.46
C LEU A 614 -6.52 18.88 -2.38
N ASN A 615 -6.82 18.29 -3.53
CA ASN A 615 -7.76 18.85 -4.51
C ASN A 615 -9.24 18.68 -4.12
N ALA A 616 -9.56 18.02 -3.01
CA ALA A 616 -10.94 17.79 -2.58
C ALA A 616 -11.63 19.05 -2.05
N MET A 617 -10.84 20.00 -1.51
CA MET A 617 -11.32 21.30 -1.03
C MET A 617 -10.36 22.42 -1.47
N GLN A 618 -10.87 23.65 -1.52
CA GLN A 618 -10.06 24.80 -1.94
C GLN A 618 -9.47 25.51 -0.71
N PRO A 619 -8.15 25.75 -0.64
CA PRO A 619 -7.55 26.49 0.46
C PRO A 619 -8.00 27.96 0.44
N MET A 620 -8.29 28.52 1.61
CA MET A 620 -8.59 29.95 1.77
C MET A 620 -7.28 30.75 1.85
N VAL A 621 -7.33 32.04 1.53
CA VAL A 621 -6.13 32.89 1.56
C VAL A 621 -6.13 33.71 2.86
N LYS A 622 -5.13 33.46 3.72
CA LYS A 622 -4.96 34.20 4.98
C LYS A 622 -4.64 35.68 4.72
N SER A 623 -5.20 36.58 5.52
CA SER A 623 -4.86 38.01 5.47
C SER A 623 -3.43 38.27 5.96
N THR A 624 -2.76 39.28 5.41
CA THR A 624 -1.43 39.73 5.87
C THR A 624 -1.49 40.57 7.15
N SER A 625 -2.65 41.13 7.47
CA SER A 625 -2.83 42.03 8.62
C SER A 625 -3.52 41.41 9.83
N SER A 626 -4.05 40.19 9.69
CA SER A 626 -4.83 39.54 10.74
C SER A 626 -4.82 38.01 10.61
N ASP A 627 -4.71 37.33 11.75
CA ASP A 627 -4.66 35.87 11.80
C ASP A 627 -6.04 35.17 11.77
N VAL A 628 -7.13 35.94 11.85
CA VAL A 628 -8.51 35.40 11.87
C VAL A 628 -9.29 35.68 10.59
N HIS A 629 -8.80 36.58 9.73
CA HIS A 629 -9.46 36.98 8.50
C HIS A 629 -8.90 36.21 7.30
N TYR A 630 -9.79 35.54 6.56
CA TYR A 630 -9.44 34.77 5.38
C TYR A 630 -10.29 35.18 4.18
N LEU A 631 -9.67 35.37 3.03
CA LEU A 631 -10.37 35.56 1.76
C LEU A 631 -10.93 34.21 1.29
N LEU A 632 -12.21 34.20 0.96
CA LEU A 632 -12.86 33.06 0.33
C LEU A 632 -12.65 33.15 -1.19
N PRO A 633 -11.84 32.27 -1.79
CA PRO A 633 -11.68 32.26 -3.23
C PRO A 633 -12.98 31.89 -3.93
N LEU A 634 -13.10 32.29 -5.20
CA LEU A 634 -14.25 31.91 -6.02
C LEU A 634 -14.22 30.40 -6.27
N PRO A 635 -15.40 29.75 -6.33
CA PRO A 635 -15.51 28.34 -6.66
C PRO A 635 -14.81 28.03 -8.00
N PRO A 636 -14.12 26.88 -8.11
CA PRO A 636 -13.48 26.49 -9.37
C PRO A 636 -14.49 26.48 -10.52
N GLY A 637 -14.09 27.06 -11.66
CA GLY A 637 -14.94 27.18 -12.86
C GLY A 637 -15.88 28.39 -12.87
N LEU A 638 -15.98 29.15 -11.78
CA LEU A 638 -16.70 30.43 -11.76
C LEU A 638 -15.73 31.61 -11.82
N HIS A 639 -16.19 32.72 -12.38
CA HIS A 639 -15.46 33.98 -12.43
C HIS A 639 -16.30 35.12 -11.82
N ALA A 640 -15.66 36.25 -11.52
CA ALA A 640 -16.31 37.36 -10.82
C ALA A 640 -17.55 37.95 -11.54
N ASN A 641 -17.66 37.75 -12.86
CA ASN A 641 -18.81 38.19 -13.66
C ASN A 641 -19.81 37.06 -14.01
N SER A 642 -19.74 35.88 -13.37
CA SER A 642 -20.66 34.77 -13.64
C SER A 642 -22.04 35.07 -13.06
N ASP A 643 -23.12 34.74 -13.76
CA ASP A 643 -24.49 35.03 -13.31
C ASP A 643 -24.86 34.24 -12.03
N GLU A 644 -24.19 33.11 -11.78
CA GLU A 644 -24.28 32.34 -10.54
C GLU A 644 -23.91 33.14 -9.29
N MET A 645 -23.14 34.22 -9.42
CA MET A 645 -22.73 35.08 -8.30
C MET A 645 -23.88 35.90 -7.70
N PHE A 646 -25.03 35.99 -8.40
CA PHE A 646 -26.24 36.54 -7.79
C PHE A 646 -26.88 35.61 -6.76
N GLY A 647 -26.59 34.32 -6.83
CA GLY A 647 -27.15 33.30 -5.95
C GLY A 647 -26.50 33.22 -4.58
N PHE A 648 -27.03 32.31 -3.77
CA PHE A 648 -26.53 31.94 -2.45
C PHE A 648 -25.84 30.59 -2.51
N PHE A 649 -24.66 30.53 -1.91
CA PHE A 649 -23.84 29.34 -1.82
C PHE A 649 -23.94 28.72 -0.43
N THR A 650 -23.96 27.40 -0.40
CA THR A 650 -23.75 26.62 0.82
C THR A 650 -22.32 26.12 0.80
N TYR A 651 -21.55 26.49 1.83
CA TYR A 651 -20.16 26.10 1.99
C TYR A 651 -19.98 25.11 3.14
N GLU A 652 -19.00 24.24 2.94
CA GLU A 652 -18.37 23.44 3.97
C GLU A 652 -16.98 24.01 4.24
N PHE A 653 -16.70 24.31 5.51
CA PHE A 653 -15.40 24.76 6.00
C PHE A 653 -14.78 23.68 6.87
N ARG A 654 -13.47 23.46 6.71
CA ARG A 654 -12.67 22.54 7.53
C ARG A 654 -11.30 23.15 7.77
N VAL A 655 -10.69 22.86 8.91
CA VAL A 655 -9.24 23.02 9.09
C VAL A 655 -8.55 21.81 8.44
N GLY A 656 -7.43 22.02 7.75
CA GLY A 656 -6.71 20.93 7.11
C GLY A 656 -5.22 21.23 6.91
N HIS A 657 -4.44 20.15 6.81
CA HIS A 657 -2.99 20.21 6.59
C HIS A 657 -2.69 20.72 5.17
N PHE A 658 -1.85 21.75 5.04
CA PHE A 658 -1.58 22.41 3.75
C PHE A 658 -0.10 22.57 3.43
N GLU A 659 0.54 23.56 4.05
CA GLU A 659 1.92 23.96 3.77
C GLU A 659 2.62 24.26 5.09
N ARG A 660 3.87 23.83 5.19
CA ARG A 660 4.74 24.16 6.30
C ARG A 660 5.34 25.55 6.08
N PRO A 661 5.43 26.37 7.14
CA PRO A 661 6.18 27.62 7.07
C PRO A 661 7.66 27.30 6.79
N PRO A 662 8.32 28.08 5.92
CA PRO A 662 9.71 27.83 5.56
C PRO A 662 10.62 28.03 6.78
N VAL A 663 11.62 27.16 6.93
CA VAL A 663 12.59 27.20 8.04
C VAL A 663 13.43 28.49 7.97
N ASN A 664 13.83 28.89 6.76
CA ASN A 664 14.53 30.14 6.50
C ASN A 664 13.64 31.14 5.72
N PRO A 665 13.66 32.44 6.06
CA PRO A 665 12.96 33.46 5.28
C PRO A 665 13.47 33.52 3.82
N GLY A 666 12.65 33.06 2.87
CA GLY A 666 12.96 33.09 1.42
C GLY A 666 12.95 31.72 0.72
N GLU A 667 12.83 30.61 1.45
CA GLU A 667 12.61 29.28 0.88
C GLU A 667 11.13 29.04 0.52
N GLU A 668 10.89 28.15 -0.45
CA GLU A 668 9.52 27.77 -0.83
C GLU A 668 8.86 26.96 0.29
N SER A 669 7.58 27.23 0.56
CA SER A 669 6.80 26.48 1.54
C SER A 669 6.58 25.05 1.08
N GLU A 670 6.99 24.09 1.90
CA GLU A 670 6.81 22.66 1.60
C GLU A 670 5.37 22.24 1.86
N LYS A 671 4.76 21.48 0.95
CA LYS A 671 3.44 20.89 1.16
C LYS A 671 3.52 19.79 2.20
N VAL A 672 2.59 19.76 3.15
CA VAL A 672 2.55 18.71 4.18
C VAL A 672 2.14 17.37 3.56
N TRP A 673 2.93 16.32 3.84
CA TRP A 673 2.61 14.96 3.40
C TRP A 673 1.64 14.28 4.37
N THR A 674 0.43 14.06 3.90
CA THR A 674 -0.65 13.44 4.69
C THR A 674 -1.37 12.38 3.87
N THR A 675 -2.02 11.45 4.56
CA THR A 675 -3.08 10.62 3.98
C THR A 675 -4.29 11.48 3.61
N ALA A 676 -5.11 11.02 2.66
CA ALA A 676 -6.33 11.73 2.25
C ALA A 676 -7.35 11.83 3.39
N GLN A 677 -7.51 10.77 4.19
CA GLN A 677 -8.40 10.77 5.37
C GLN A 677 -7.85 11.61 6.52
N GLY A 678 -6.52 11.67 6.67
CA GLY A 678 -5.86 12.51 7.67
C GLY A 678 -5.81 13.99 7.32
N ARG A 679 -6.18 14.42 6.10
CA ARG A 679 -5.98 15.81 5.66
C ARG A 679 -6.94 16.81 6.29
N PHE A 680 -8.23 16.49 6.36
CA PHE A 680 -9.27 17.46 6.72
C PHE A 680 -9.95 17.10 8.05
N GLY A 681 -10.05 18.08 8.93
CA GLY A 681 -10.74 17.98 10.21
C GLY A 681 -12.27 17.94 10.10
N ARG A 682 -12.93 18.30 11.19
CA ARG A 682 -14.39 18.26 11.30
C ARG A 682 -15.06 19.34 10.44
N ARG A 683 -16.22 19.00 9.88
CA ARG A 683 -17.00 19.90 9.01
C ARG A 683 -17.75 20.99 9.78
N LEU A 684 -17.65 22.23 9.30
CA LEU A 684 -18.59 23.32 9.59
C LEU A 684 -19.40 23.62 8.32
N LYS A 685 -20.72 23.55 8.40
CA LYS A 685 -21.62 23.90 7.30
C LYS A 685 -22.17 25.31 7.49
N SER A 686 -22.05 26.15 6.46
CA SER A 686 -22.64 27.50 6.43
C SER A 686 -23.51 27.66 5.18
N GLN A 687 -24.75 28.11 5.36
CA GLN A 687 -25.73 28.31 4.30
C GLN A 687 -25.96 29.80 4.06
N GLY A 688 -26.30 30.18 2.83
CA GLY A 688 -26.68 31.56 2.52
C GLY A 688 -25.50 32.51 2.31
N ILE A 689 -24.30 32.00 2.01
CA ILE A 689 -23.13 32.84 1.71
C ILE A 689 -23.29 33.42 0.31
N GLN A 690 -23.23 34.75 0.19
CA GLN A 690 -23.31 35.44 -1.10
C GLN A 690 -21.95 36.02 -1.47
N HIS A 691 -21.49 35.72 -2.70
CA HIS A 691 -20.31 36.36 -3.27
C HIS A 691 -20.66 37.77 -3.78
N PRO A 692 -19.67 38.66 -3.98
CA PRO A 692 -19.92 39.97 -4.57
C PRO A 692 -20.64 39.84 -5.93
N ALA A 693 -21.82 40.46 -6.06
CA ALA A 693 -22.62 40.40 -7.29
C ALA A 693 -21.83 40.89 -8.52
N PRO A 694 -22.02 40.34 -9.74
CA PRO A 694 -21.31 40.72 -10.95
C PRO A 694 -21.29 42.23 -11.22
N ALA A 695 -20.19 42.75 -11.77
CA ALA A 695 -20.06 44.18 -12.04
C ALA A 695 -21.14 44.65 -13.03
N LEU A 696 -21.82 45.75 -12.70
CA LEU A 696 -22.84 46.35 -13.56
C LEU A 696 -22.17 47.16 -14.67
N THR A 697 -22.38 46.76 -15.91
CA THR A 697 -21.90 47.50 -17.08
C THR A 697 -22.90 48.59 -17.45
N CYS A 698 -22.39 49.81 -17.61
CA CYS A 698 -23.15 50.96 -18.13
C CYS A 698 -22.57 51.31 -19.50
N MET A 699 -23.42 51.49 -20.50
CA MET A 699 -23.02 51.82 -21.87
C MET A 699 -23.67 53.14 -22.29
N PRO A 700 -23.10 54.29 -21.89
CA PRO A 700 -23.58 55.59 -22.35
C PRO A 700 -23.13 55.83 -23.79
N ASN A 701 -24.04 56.33 -24.63
CA ASN A 701 -23.76 56.74 -26.00
C ASN A 701 -24.46 58.07 -26.29
N ARG A 702 -23.84 58.91 -27.11
CA ARG A 702 -24.36 60.23 -27.44
C ARG A 702 -24.25 60.48 -28.94
N ASP A 703 -25.34 60.92 -29.56
CA ASP A 703 -25.37 61.40 -30.93
C ASP A 703 -25.74 62.91 -30.95
N LYS A 704 -25.98 63.47 -32.15
CA LYS A 704 -26.32 64.91 -32.31
C LYS A 704 -27.64 65.30 -31.64
N ASN A 705 -28.57 64.37 -31.45
CA ASN A 705 -29.92 64.65 -30.98
C ASN A 705 -30.21 64.10 -29.57
N LYS A 706 -29.60 62.96 -29.21
CA LYS A 706 -29.90 62.17 -28.00
C LYS A 706 -28.65 61.62 -27.32
N LEU A 707 -28.79 61.43 -26.02
CA LEU A 707 -27.91 60.70 -25.12
C LEU A 707 -28.69 59.50 -24.60
N TRP A 708 -28.17 58.28 -24.71
CA TRP A 708 -28.85 57.10 -24.18
C TRP A 708 -27.90 56.19 -23.41
N VAL A 709 -28.50 55.41 -22.53
CA VAL A 709 -27.79 54.46 -21.68
C VAL A 709 -28.47 53.12 -21.76
N THR A 710 -27.66 52.08 -21.89
CA THR A 710 -28.09 50.70 -21.76
C THR A 710 -27.34 49.99 -20.63
N ALA A 711 -28.05 49.12 -19.91
CA ALA A 711 -27.48 48.29 -18.85
C ALA A 711 -28.23 46.95 -18.75
N PRO A 712 -27.53 45.83 -18.44
CA PRO A 712 -28.15 44.52 -18.26
C PRO A 712 -28.82 44.39 -16.88
N TYR A 713 -29.98 43.74 -16.84
CA TYR A 713 -30.62 43.32 -15.58
C TYR A 713 -29.88 42.14 -14.96
N ALA A 714 -30.01 41.96 -13.64
CA ALA A 714 -29.52 40.78 -12.94
C ALA A 714 -30.21 39.50 -13.43
N VAL A 715 -29.44 38.41 -13.49
CA VAL A 715 -29.89 37.11 -13.99
C VAL A 715 -29.76 36.09 -12.87
N ALA A 716 -30.85 35.40 -12.55
CA ALA A 716 -30.83 34.26 -11.64
C ALA A 716 -30.58 32.97 -12.43
N VAL A 717 -29.60 32.18 -11.99
CA VAL A 717 -29.23 30.91 -12.62
C VAL A 717 -29.40 29.75 -11.63
N HIS A 718 -29.98 28.65 -12.10
CA HIS A 718 -30.05 27.39 -11.36
C HIS A 718 -29.66 26.23 -12.28
N LYS A 719 -28.61 25.47 -11.91
CA LYS A 719 -28.06 24.36 -12.71
C LYS A 719 -27.78 24.76 -14.17
N GLY A 720 -27.17 25.94 -14.37
CA GLY A 720 -26.86 26.48 -15.70
C GLY A 720 -28.05 26.99 -16.51
N LYS A 721 -29.27 26.98 -15.95
CA LYS A 721 -30.48 27.50 -16.61
C LYS A 721 -30.85 28.86 -16.05
N ASN A 722 -31.20 29.80 -16.93
CA ASN A 722 -31.78 31.07 -16.54
C ASN A 722 -33.18 30.84 -15.94
N VAL A 723 -33.33 31.17 -14.67
CA VAL A 723 -34.58 31.10 -13.89
C VAL A 723 -35.00 32.47 -13.39
N THR A 724 -34.53 33.54 -14.03
CA THR A 724 -34.92 34.92 -13.71
C THR A 724 -36.43 35.11 -13.85
N ALA A 725 -37.01 35.96 -13.02
CA ALA A 725 -38.40 36.37 -13.17
C ALA A 725 -38.65 37.00 -14.56
N ASP A 726 -39.78 36.65 -15.17
CA ASP A 726 -40.26 37.25 -16.41
C ASP A 726 -41.65 37.88 -16.16
N PRO A 727 -41.76 39.23 -16.06
CA PRO A 727 -40.71 40.24 -16.26
C PRO A 727 -39.66 40.33 -15.11
N PRO A 728 -38.47 40.93 -15.35
CA PRO A 728 -37.49 41.20 -14.31
C PRO A 728 -38.09 42.04 -13.18
N ARG A 729 -37.77 41.69 -11.94
CA ARG A 729 -38.28 42.36 -10.74
C ARG A 729 -37.40 43.50 -10.25
N THR A 730 -36.10 43.45 -10.52
CA THR A 730 -35.17 44.53 -10.17
C THR A 730 -35.46 45.79 -10.97
N GLU A 731 -35.19 46.95 -10.39
CA GLU A 731 -35.34 48.23 -11.07
C GLU A 731 -33.95 48.85 -11.33
N LEU A 732 -33.71 49.26 -12.58
CA LEU A 732 -32.49 49.93 -13.02
C LEU A 732 -32.75 51.44 -13.16
N TRP A 733 -31.87 52.25 -12.57
CA TRP A 733 -31.94 53.71 -12.62
C TRP A 733 -30.60 54.29 -13.07
N ALA A 734 -30.62 55.17 -14.06
CA ALA A 734 -29.45 55.91 -14.51
C ALA A 734 -29.45 57.32 -13.92
N LEU A 735 -28.31 57.71 -13.37
CA LEU A 735 -28.02 59.01 -12.76
C LEU A 735 -27.08 59.77 -13.69
N LEU A 736 -27.52 60.92 -14.20
CA LEU A 736 -26.74 61.79 -15.06
C LEU A 736 -26.06 62.87 -14.22
N TYR A 737 -24.73 62.91 -14.26
CA TYR A 737 -23.90 63.87 -13.53
C TYR A 737 -23.21 64.86 -14.47
N ALA A 738 -22.99 66.08 -13.99
CA ALA A 738 -22.07 67.05 -14.58
C ALA A 738 -20.86 67.28 -13.66
N GLN A 739 -19.67 67.36 -14.25
CA GLN A 739 -18.44 67.67 -13.51
C GLN A 739 -18.31 69.17 -13.29
N VAL A 740 -18.06 69.56 -12.04
CA VAL A 740 -17.85 70.94 -11.63
C VAL A 740 -16.57 71.06 -10.84
N LYS A 741 -15.74 72.04 -11.19
CA LYS A 741 -14.52 72.33 -10.46
C LYS A 741 -14.86 73.01 -9.12
N GLN A 742 -14.26 72.53 -8.03
CA GLN A 742 -14.42 73.11 -6.71
C GLN A 742 -13.86 74.55 -6.69
N ALA A 743 -14.46 75.43 -5.90
CA ALA A 743 -14.11 76.86 -5.86
C ALA A 743 -12.66 77.13 -5.40
N ASP A 744 -12.05 76.18 -4.68
CA ASP A 744 -10.64 76.22 -4.25
C ASP A 744 -9.65 75.73 -5.33
N ASN A 745 -10.14 75.37 -6.52
CA ASN A 745 -9.39 74.81 -7.63
C ASN A 745 -8.66 73.49 -7.36
N ASN A 746 -8.91 72.84 -6.22
CA ASN A 746 -8.16 71.64 -5.81
C ASN A 746 -8.72 70.34 -6.42
N ASP A 747 -10.01 70.27 -6.70
CA ASP A 747 -10.68 69.02 -7.10
C ASP A 747 -11.94 69.28 -7.96
N TYR A 748 -12.47 68.21 -8.57
CA TYR A 748 -13.77 68.19 -9.25
C TYR A 748 -14.82 67.44 -8.43
N ARG A 749 -16.07 67.86 -8.53
CA ARG A 749 -17.26 67.24 -7.90
C ARG A 749 -18.32 66.95 -8.95
N ASN A 750 -19.18 65.97 -8.66
CA ASN A 750 -20.26 65.55 -9.55
C ASN A 750 -21.60 66.09 -9.05
N ILE A 751 -22.26 66.94 -9.85
CA ILE A 751 -23.62 67.43 -9.57
C ILE A 751 -24.61 66.55 -10.33
N LEU A 752 -25.60 66.01 -9.62
CA LEU A 752 -26.67 65.21 -10.22
C LEU A 752 -27.62 66.15 -10.99
N LEU A 753 -27.77 65.92 -12.30
CA LEU A 753 -28.67 66.69 -13.17
C LEU A 753 -30.08 66.10 -13.21
N ASP A 754 -30.18 64.79 -13.48
CA ASP A 754 -31.44 64.04 -13.58
C ASP A 754 -31.21 62.56 -13.32
N ASP A 755 -32.28 61.85 -12.98
CA ASP A 755 -32.33 60.42 -12.73
C ASP A 755 -33.50 59.77 -13.48
N ARG A 756 -33.23 58.68 -14.22
CA ARG A 756 -34.24 58.01 -15.05
C ARG A 756 -34.29 56.51 -14.86
N PRO A 757 -35.50 55.91 -14.81
CA PRO A 757 -35.62 54.46 -14.85
C PRO A 757 -35.28 53.95 -16.25
N LEU A 758 -34.62 52.80 -16.32
CA LEU A 758 -34.42 52.05 -17.57
C LEU A 758 -35.55 51.03 -17.71
N ASP A 759 -36.00 50.79 -18.94
CA ASP A 759 -37.04 49.80 -19.24
C ASP A 759 -36.55 48.78 -20.27
N TRP A 760 -36.81 47.50 -20.01
CA TRP A 760 -36.37 46.37 -20.85
C TRP A 760 -37.20 46.18 -22.13
N ARG A 761 -38.37 46.82 -22.21
CA ARG A 761 -39.31 46.67 -23.34
C ARG A 761 -39.02 47.60 -24.50
N VAL A 762 -38.08 48.54 -24.32
CA VAL A 762 -37.69 49.54 -25.33
C VAL A 762 -36.23 49.40 -25.72
N GLN A 763 -35.96 49.79 -26.96
CA GLN A 763 -34.63 49.90 -27.56
C GLN A 763 -34.51 51.24 -28.29
N ILE A 764 -33.27 51.65 -28.60
CA ILE A 764 -33.03 52.84 -29.40
C ILE A 764 -33.51 52.64 -30.83
N GLU A 765 -34.26 53.62 -31.33
CA GLU A 765 -34.61 53.70 -32.75
C GLU A 765 -33.44 54.30 -33.53
N ASN A 766 -33.02 53.60 -34.58
CA ASN A 766 -31.89 53.99 -35.43
C ASN A 766 -32.37 54.66 -36.72
N GLU A 767 -33.63 54.42 -37.12
CA GLU A 767 -34.26 55.02 -38.29
C GLU A 767 -34.66 56.47 -37.99
N LYS A 768 -34.39 57.37 -38.93
CA LYS A 768 -34.80 58.79 -38.84
C LYS A 768 -36.22 58.92 -39.40
N GLU A 769 -37.10 59.65 -38.70
CA GLU A 769 -38.46 60.00 -39.15
C GLU A 769 -39.39 58.80 -39.41
N VAL A 770 -39.58 57.96 -38.40
CA VAL A 770 -40.47 56.78 -38.49
C VAL A 770 -41.92 57.16 -38.24
N ASN A 771 -42.84 56.75 -39.13
CA ASN A 771 -44.27 56.86 -38.86
C ASN A 771 -44.72 55.79 -37.85
N VAL A 772 -44.77 56.17 -36.58
CA VAL A 772 -45.09 55.29 -35.43
C VAL A 772 -46.48 54.65 -35.57
N PHE A 773 -47.43 55.35 -36.22
CA PHE A 773 -48.80 54.89 -36.40
C PHE A 773 -48.95 53.77 -37.45
N GLU A 774 -48.02 53.67 -38.40
CA GLU A 774 -47.98 52.58 -39.38
C GLU A 774 -47.25 51.34 -38.84
N LYS A 775 -46.31 51.53 -37.91
CA LYS A 775 -45.41 50.47 -37.41
C LYS A 775 -46.01 49.64 -36.27
N TYR A 776 -46.94 50.20 -35.50
CA TYR A 776 -47.44 49.59 -34.27
C TYR A 776 -48.96 49.48 -34.22
N THR A 777 -49.45 48.42 -33.56
CA THR A 777 -50.88 48.27 -33.21
C THR A 777 -51.30 49.27 -32.12
N SER A 778 -52.61 49.49 -31.95
CA SER A 778 -53.15 50.39 -30.92
C SER A 778 -52.64 50.08 -29.51
N ASP A 779 -52.53 48.80 -29.17
CA ASP A 779 -52.11 48.35 -27.84
C ASP A 779 -50.60 48.55 -27.63
N GLN A 780 -49.82 48.33 -28.68
CA GLN A 780 -48.38 48.63 -28.68
C GLN A 780 -48.12 50.12 -28.58
N LEU A 781 -48.91 50.96 -29.25
CA LEU A 781 -48.84 52.42 -29.10
C LEU A 781 -49.16 52.85 -27.67
N GLN A 782 -50.21 52.30 -27.05
CA GLN A 782 -50.52 52.58 -25.65
C GLN A 782 -49.40 52.16 -24.70
N LEU A 783 -48.78 51.00 -24.94
CA LEU A 783 -47.63 50.53 -24.16
C LEU A 783 -46.43 51.46 -24.33
N LEU A 784 -46.09 51.83 -25.57
CA LEU A 784 -45.01 52.77 -25.85
C LEU A 784 -45.25 54.11 -25.17
N ASN A 785 -46.49 54.62 -25.16
CA ASN A 785 -46.87 55.86 -24.49
C ASN A 785 -46.66 55.78 -22.98
N LYS A 786 -47.11 54.68 -22.36
CA LYS A 786 -46.95 54.46 -20.92
C LYS A 786 -45.48 54.35 -20.53
N ILE A 787 -44.66 53.63 -21.31
CA ILE A 787 -43.21 53.53 -21.07
C ILE A 787 -42.55 54.90 -21.25
N SER A 788 -42.89 55.61 -22.33
CA SER A 788 -42.37 56.95 -22.63
C SER A 788 -42.68 57.94 -21.51
N ALA A 789 -43.91 57.95 -21.01
CA ALA A 789 -44.31 58.77 -19.86
C ALA A 789 -43.49 58.43 -18.61
N LYS A 790 -43.20 57.15 -18.37
CA LYS A 790 -42.37 56.68 -17.24
C LYS A 790 -40.90 57.09 -17.39
N THR A 791 -40.28 56.84 -18.54
CA THR A 791 -38.85 57.07 -18.76
C THR A 791 -38.52 58.56 -18.94
N LEU A 792 -39.44 59.35 -19.50
CA LEU A 792 -39.27 60.78 -19.79
C LEU A 792 -40.03 61.68 -18.80
N LYS A 793 -40.44 61.15 -17.64
CA LYS A 793 -41.18 61.85 -16.56
C LYS A 793 -42.33 62.75 -17.07
N GLY A 794 -43.07 62.28 -18.08
CA GLY A 794 -44.22 62.99 -18.66
C GLY A 794 -43.90 64.20 -19.56
N GLN A 795 -42.65 64.43 -19.96
CA GLN A 795 -42.22 65.65 -20.66
C GLN A 795 -42.41 65.66 -22.19
N THR A 796 -42.83 64.55 -22.82
CA THR A 796 -42.90 64.45 -24.31
C THR A 796 -44.12 63.69 -24.82
N THR A 797 -44.55 64.01 -26.04
CA THR A 797 -45.62 63.32 -26.78
C THR A 797 -45.10 62.13 -27.59
N VAL A 798 -45.93 61.10 -27.76
CA VAL A 798 -45.71 59.85 -28.53
C VAL A 798 -44.95 60.04 -29.85
N SER A 799 -45.34 61.05 -30.63
CA SER A 799 -44.77 61.33 -31.95
C SER A 799 -43.30 61.78 -31.88
N GLN A 800 -42.88 62.39 -30.78
CA GLN A 800 -41.47 62.75 -30.54
C GLN A 800 -40.70 61.57 -29.96
N THR A 801 -41.34 60.73 -29.14
CA THR A 801 -40.67 59.57 -28.53
C THR A 801 -40.43 58.42 -29.50
N GLY A 802 -41.31 58.20 -30.49
CA GLY A 802 -41.10 57.19 -31.52
C GLY A 802 -39.90 57.45 -32.45
N ASN A 803 -39.37 58.68 -32.45
CA ASN A 803 -38.10 59.01 -33.11
C ASN A 803 -36.86 58.58 -32.30
N PHE A 804 -37.02 58.25 -31.02
CA PHE A 804 -35.92 57.91 -30.12
C PHE A 804 -35.98 56.46 -29.61
N LEU A 805 -37.18 55.95 -29.31
CA LEU A 805 -37.41 54.61 -28.76
C LEU A 805 -38.33 53.78 -29.65
N LYS A 806 -38.01 52.49 -29.76
CA LYS A 806 -38.84 51.46 -30.38
C LYS A 806 -39.13 50.32 -29.41
N LEU A 807 -40.26 49.62 -29.58
CA LEU A 807 -40.57 48.45 -28.77
C LEU A 807 -39.71 47.25 -29.21
N VAL A 808 -39.29 46.45 -28.24
CA VAL A 808 -38.54 45.21 -28.49
C VAL A 808 -39.49 44.13 -28.99
N ASP A 809 -39.16 43.52 -30.12
CA ASP A 809 -39.84 42.34 -30.62
C ASP A 809 -39.32 41.08 -29.91
N PHE A 810 -40.05 40.63 -28.88
CA PHE A 810 -39.72 39.43 -28.12
C PHE A 810 -40.04 38.12 -28.86
N THR A 811 -40.70 38.15 -30.03
CA THR A 811 -40.93 36.94 -30.83
C THR A 811 -39.68 36.48 -31.57
N LYS A 812 -38.78 37.43 -31.89
CA LYS A 812 -37.52 37.19 -32.60
C LYS A 812 -36.32 36.99 -31.68
N LYS A 813 -36.49 37.20 -30.37
CA LYS A 813 -35.42 37.05 -29.38
C LYS A 813 -35.60 35.80 -28.53
N ASN A 814 -34.48 35.19 -28.14
CA ASN A 814 -34.47 34.09 -27.20
C ASN A 814 -35.07 34.55 -25.86
N LYS A 815 -36.14 33.88 -25.40
CA LYS A 815 -36.81 34.20 -24.12
C LYS A 815 -35.85 34.15 -22.92
N SER A 816 -34.81 33.32 -23.01
CA SER A 816 -33.79 33.13 -21.97
C SER A 816 -32.60 34.09 -22.04
N SER A 817 -32.57 35.02 -23.01
CA SER A 817 -31.47 35.99 -23.11
C SER A 817 -31.55 37.06 -22.02
N THR A 818 -30.39 37.55 -21.57
CA THR A 818 -30.31 38.68 -20.64
C THR A 818 -31.07 39.89 -21.20
N LYS A 819 -31.96 40.44 -20.37
CA LYS A 819 -32.72 41.63 -20.71
C LYS A 819 -31.88 42.87 -20.44
N TYR A 820 -31.98 43.86 -21.32
CA TYR A 820 -31.27 45.13 -21.22
C TYR A 820 -32.26 46.26 -21.06
N GLY A 821 -32.09 47.07 -20.03
CA GLY A 821 -32.83 48.31 -19.86
C GLY A 821 -32.26 49.40 -20.76
N THR A 822 -33.13 50.24 -21.31
CA THR A 822 -32.73 51.42 -22.09
C THR A 822 -33.44 52.67 -21.56
N THR A 823 -32.72 53.79 -21.49
CA THR A 823 -33.29 55.12 -21.27
C THR A 823 -32.57 56.17 -22.14
N VAL A 824 -33.22 57.31 -22.37
CA VAL A 824 -32.75 58.35 -23.30
C VAL A 824 -33.00 59.75 -22.73
N TRP A 825 -32.10 60.69 -23.01
CA TRP A 825 -32.24 62.14 -22.85
C TRP A 825 -32.06 62.81 -24.20
N SER A 826 -32.76 63.91 -24.48
CA SER A 826 -32.44 64.73 -25.64
C SER A 826 -31.30 65.71 -25.31
N ASN A 827 -30.46 66.06 -26.29
CA ASN A 827 -29.39 67.04 -26.06
C ASN A 827 -29.96 68.44 -25.73
N SER A 828 -31.15 68.77 -26.24
CA SER A 828 -31.86 70.00 -25.88
C SER A 828 -32.22 70.03 -24.40
N GLU A 829 -32.68 68.90 -23.88
CA GLU A 829 -33.04 68.74 -22.47
C GLU A 829 -31.80 68.81 -21.57
N VAL A 830 -30.73 68.09 -21.91
CA VAL A 830 -29.48 68.15 -21.13
C VAL A 830 -28.93 69.58 -21.08
N SER A 831 -29.01 70.33 -22.19
CA SER A 831 -28.60 71.74 -22.23
C SER A 831 -29.47 72.64 -21.33
N GLN A 832 -30.78 72.34 -21.24
CA GLN A 832 -31.69 73.04 -20.34
C GLN A 832 -31.36 72.71 -18.88
N LEU A 833 -31.16 71.43 -18.54
CA LEU A 833 -30.76 71.00 -17.20
C LEU A 833 -29.47 71.69 -16.75
N LEU A 834 -28.43 71.71 -17.59
CA LEU A 834 -27.19 72.43 -17.31
C LEU A 834 -27.44 73.93 -17.05
N SER A 835 -28.29 74.57 -17.87
CA SER A 835 -28.62 75.99 -17.68
C SER A 835 -29.37 76.29 -16.38
N VAL A 836 -30.25 75.39 -15.93
CA VAL A 836 -30.99 75.51 -14.66
C VAL A 836 -30.03 75.49 -13.47
N TYR A 837 -28.98 74.67 -13.54
CA TYR A 837 -27.93 74.61 -12.52
C TYR A 837 -26.82 75.67 -12.70
N GLY A 838 -26.94 76.57 -13.69
CA GLY A 838 -25.95 77.61 -13.98
C GLY A 838 -24.63 77.08 -14.55
N LEU A 839 -24.63 75.87 -15.11
CA LEU A 839 -23.45 75.19 -15.64
C LEU A 839 -23.26 75.47 -17.14
N PRO A 840 -22.00 75.51 -17.65
CA PRO A 840 -21.72 75.60 -19.08
C PRO A 840 -22.36 74.47 -19.89
N LYS A 841 -22.80 74.78 -21.12
CA LYS A 841 -23.43 73.78 -22.02
C LYS A 841 -22.45 72.70 -22.50
N ASP A 842 -21.16 72.99 -22.43
CA ASP A 842 -20.03 72.13 -22.77
C ASP A 842 -19.42 71.42 -21.54
N SER A 843 -20.08 71.48 -20.38
CA SER A 843 -19.66 70.72 -19.21
C SER A 843 -19.56 69.22 -19.52
N SER A 844 -18.48 68.61 -19.05
CA SER A 844 -18.33 67.15 -19.09
C SER A 844 -19.47 66.48 -18.33
N LEU A 845 -19.93 65.35 -18.89
CA LEU A 845 -21.02 64.56 -18.34
C LEU A 845 -20.52 63.16 -18.02
N SER A 846 -21.08 62.56 -16.97
CA SER A 846 -20.84 61.17 -16.61
C SER A 846 -22.11 60.51 -16.09
N ILE A 847 -22.15 59.18 -16.16
CA ILE A 847 -23.34 58.41 -15.82
C ILE A 847 -22.98 57.28 -14.86
N ILE A 848 -23.84 57.07 -13.87
CA ILE A 848 -23.88 55.87 -13.02
C ILE A 848 -25.22 55.18 -13.22
N VAL A 849 -25.23 53.85 -13.29
CA VAL A 849 -26.45 53.05 -13.22
C VAL A 849 -26.48 52.29 -11.90
N VAL A 850 -27.63 52.30 -11.24
CA VAL A 850 -27.88 51.61 -9.97
C VAL A 850 -28.99 50.60 -10.18
N GLU A 851 -28.75 49.37 -9.76
CA GLU A 851 -29.77 48.32 -9.72
C GLU A 851 -30.27 48.14 -8.29
N THR A 852 -31.59 48.19 -8.12
CA THR A 852 -32.26 48.05 -6.82
C THR A 852 -33.08 46.77 -6.77
N LEU A 853 -33.11 46.14 -5.59
CA LEU A 853 -33.92 44.95 -5.33
C LEU A 853 -35.42 45.31 -5.23
N PRO A 854 -36.32 44.41 -5.64
CA PRO A 854 -37.76 44.63 -5.52
C PRO A 854 -38.23 44.63 -4.06
N GLN A 855 -39.31 45.35 -3.79
CA GLN A 855 -40.15 45.16 -2.61
C GLN A 855 -41.29 44.19 -2.96
N ILE A 856 -41.22 42.97 -2.44
CA ILE A 856 -42.23 41.93 -2.68
C ILE A 856 -43.27 41.98 -1.58
N ASN A 857 -44.51 42.32 -1.91
CA ASN A 857 -45.59 42.50 -0.92
C ASN A 857 -46.60 41.36 -0.92
N ASN A 858 -46.63 40.53 -1.97
CA ASN A 858 -47.53 39.38 -2.06
C ASN A 858 -46.91 38.20 -2.82
N ILE A 859 -47.51 37.02 -2.67
CA ILE A 859 -47.02 35.78 -3.29
C ILE A 859 -47.13 35.79 -4.84
N PHE A 860 -48.05 36.58 -5.40
CA PHE A 860 -48.21 36.72 -6.85
C PHE A 860 -47.09 37.56 -7.48
N GLU A 861 -46.46 38.44 -6.72
CA GLU A 861 -45.22 39.13 -7.07
C GLU A 861 -44.00 38.24 -6.82
N HIS A 862 -44.05 37.40 -5.79
CA HIS A 862 -42.99 36.47 -5.43
C HIS A 862 -42.84 35.29 -6.39
N MET A 863 -43.90 34.81 -7.04
CA MET A 863 -43.87 33.63 -7.91
C MET A 863 -44.40 33.95 -9.31
N THR A 864 -43.59 33.69 -10.33
CA THR A 864 -43.98 33.88 -11.74
C THR A 864 -44.62 32.60 -12.29
N GLY A 865 -45.54 32.72 -13.25
CA GLY A 865 -46.14 31.56 -13.93
C GLY A 865 -47.36 30.96 -13.24
N LEU A 866 -47.89 31.59 -12.19
CA LEU A 866 -49.12 31.17 -11.50
C LEU A 866 -50.37 31.12 -12.41
N VAL A 867 -50.33 31.74 -13.59
CA VAL A 867 -51.38 31.61 -14.62
C VAL A 867 -51.60 30.14 -15.01
N GLN A 868 -50.56 29.30 -14.92
CA GLN A 868 -50.66 27.87 -15.19
C GLN A 868 -51.27 27.13 -13.98
N PRO A 869 -52.40 26.41 -14.15
CA PRO A 869 -53.08 25.75 -13.02
C PRO A 869 -52.19 24.74 -12.26
N GLN A 870 -51.30 24.04 -12.96
CA GLN A 870 -50.37 23.06 -12.37
C GLN A 870 -49.37 23.72 -11.41
N VAL A 871 -48.85 24.90 -11.78
CA VAL A 871 -47.91 25.66 -10.94
C VAL A 871 -48.63 26.22 -9.72
N ALA A 872 -49.86 26.73 -9.90
CA ALA A 872 -50.69 27.24 -8.80
C ALA A 872 -51.06 26.14 -7.79
N GLN A 873 -51.41 24.93 -8.25
CA GLN A 873 -51.66 23.78 -7.38
C GLN A 873 -50.42 23.40 -6.58
N THR A 874 -49.27 23.31 -7.24
CA THR A 874 -48.00 22.98 -6.58
C THR A 874 -47.59 24.06 -5.57
N ALA A 875 -47.79 25.33 -5.89
CA ALA A 875 -47.57 26.45 -4.98
C ALA A 875 -48.50 26.37 -3.75
N THR A 876 -49.78 26.06 -3.96
CA THR A 876 -50.77 25.89 -2.88
C THR A 876 -50.35 24.77 -1.91
N ASN A 877 -49.75 23.68 -2.42
CA ASN A 877 -49.27 22.57 -1.59
C ASN A 877 -48.12 22.95 -0.65
N LEU A 878 -47.35 24.01 -0.98
CA LEU A 878 -46.26 24.53 -0.15
C LEU A 878 -46.73 25.50 0.94
N MET A 879 -48.01 25.87 0.96
CA MET A 879 -48.58 26.85 1.88
C MET A 879 -49.27 26.18 3.08
N SER A 880 -49.36 26.91 4.21
CA SER A 880 -50.18 26.47 5.34
C SER A 880 -51.68 26.52 4.99
N ASN A 881 -52.50 25.78 5.73
CA ASN A 881 -53.94 25.69 5.44
C ASN A 881 -54.66 27.06 5.45
N ASP A 882 -54.25 27.98 6.33
CA ASP A 882 -54.80 29.34 6.39
C ASP A 882 -54.40 30.21 5.18
N GLN A 883 -53.17 30.01 4.69
CA GLN A 883 -52.66 30.70 3.50
C GLN A 883 -53.33 30.20 2.23
N LYS A 884 -53.63 28.89 2.13
CA LYS A 884 -54.34 28.30 0.98
C LYS A 884 -55.68 28.99 0.71
N ALA A 885 -56.49 29.22 1.75
CA ALA A 885 -57.80 29.86 1.60
C ALA A 885 -57.70 31.32 1.12
N THR A 886 -56.66 32.05 1.53
CA THR A 886 -56.41 33.43 1.07
C THR A 886 -55.84 33.44 -0.35
N PHE A 887 -54.91 32.54 -0.64
CA PHE A 887 -54.34 32.36 -1.97
C PHE A 887 -55.41 31.98 -3.00
N SER A 888 -56.26 30.99 -2.73
CA SER A 888 -57.34 30.59 -3.65
C SER A 888 -58.32 31.73 -3.93
N ARG A 889 -58.72 32.49 -2.89
CA ARG A 889 -59.60 33.67 -3.07
C ARG A 889 -58.98 34.75 -3.94
N GLU A 890 -57.69 35.05 -3.77
CA GLU A 890 -56.98 36.03 -4.61
C GLU A 890 -56.70 35.51 -6.01
N TYR A 891 -56.40 34.22 -6.14
CA TYR A 891 -56.19 33.54 -7.41
C TYR A 891 -57.44 33.63 -8.29
N ASP A 892 -58.61 33.29 -7.73
CA ASP A 892 -59.89 33.38 -8.42
C ASP A 892 -60.21 34.83 -8.84
N LYS A 893 -59.95 35.81 -7.96
CA LYS A 893 -60.14 37.23 -8.30
C LYS A 893 -59.26 37.69 -9.47
N ARG A 894 -58.00 37.24 -9.53
CA ARG A 894 -57.02 37.69 -10.52
C ARG A 894 -57.16 36.98 -11.87
N PHE A 895 -57.51 35.68 -11.87
CA PHE A 895 -57.44 34.84 -13.07
C PHE A 895 -58.79 34.32 -13.60
N ASN A 896 -59.87 34.32 -12.79
CA ASN A 896 -61.20 33.87 -13.22
C ASN A 896 -62.17 35.01 -13.62
N ALA A 897 -61.82 36.28 -13.40
CA ALA A 897 -62.62 37.40 -13.90
C ALA A 897 -62.41 37.61 -15.42
N LYS A 898 -63.48 37.49 -16.22
CA LYS A 898 -63.53 37.63 -17.71
C LYS A 898 -63.08 38.99 -18.28
N SER A 899 -62.42 39.84 -17.51
CA SER A 899 -61.91 41.15 -17.95
C SER A 899 -60.71 41.56 -17.09
N ALA A 900 -59.68 40.74 -17.01
CA ALA A 900 -58.38 41.16 -16.51
C ALA A 900 -57.44 41.36 -17.72
N SER A 901 -57.62 42.46 -18.45
CA SER A 901 -56.49 43.05 -19.15
C SER A 901 -55.40 43.20 -18.09
N PHE A 902 -54.23 42.61 -18.32
CA PHE A 902 -53.04 42.81 -17.49
C PHE A 902 -52.59 44.27 -17.63
N ASP A 903 -53.39 45.20 -17.10
CA ASP A 903 -53.02 46.60 -16.94
C ASP A 903 -52.08 46.62 -15.75
N THR A 904 -50.83 46.21 -16.00
CA THR A 904 -49.72 46.67 -15.17
C THR A 904 -49.74 48.17 -15.33
N THR A 905 -50.44 48.86 -14.42
CA THR A 905 -50.43 50.30 -14.32
C THR A 905 -48.97 50.69 -14.18
N ILE A 906 -48.37 51.17 -15.27
CA ILE A 906 -47.04 51.75 -15.30
C ILE A 906 -47.19 53.09 -14.58
N THR A 907 -47.28 53.04 -13.25
CA THR A 907 -47.32 54.21 -12.39
C THR A 907 -45.90 54.74 -12.25
N GLN A 908 -45.76 56.04 -12.38
CA GLN A 908 -44.52 56.74 -12.07
C GLN A 908 -44.31 56.63 -10.55
N LYS A 909 -43.43 55.72 -10.14
CA LYS A 909 -43.01 55.59 -8.75
C LYS A 909 -41.98 56.69 -8.43
N PRO A 910 -41.90 57.17 -7.18
CA PRO A 910 -40.78 57.99 -6.73
C PRO A 910 -39.47 57.25 -6.97
N SER A 911 -38.39 58.01 -7.17
CA SER A 911 -37.10 57.40 -7.48
C SER A 911 -36.45 56.79 -6.25
N PRO A 912 -36.02 55.51 -6.30
CA PRO A 912 -35.37 54.84 -5.18
C PRO A 912 -33.94 55.33 -4.93
N VAL A 913 -33.37 56.11 -5.86
CA VAL A 913 -32.00 56.61 -5.82
C VAL A 913 -31.90 58.11 -5.55
N SER A 914 -33.03 58.83 -5.54
CA SER A 914 -33.12 60.24 -5.17
C SER A 914 -34.18 60.47 -4.08
N ASP A 915 -35.47 60.40 -4.42
CA ASP A 915 -36.60 60.69 -3.52
C ASP A 915 -36.69 59.75 -2.31
N GLU A 916 -36.43 58.45 -2.52
CA GLU A 916 -36.54 57.38 -1.52
C GLU A 916 -35.19 56.73 -1.20
N LEU A 917 -34.09 57.50 -1.29
CA LEU A 917 -32.75 56.99 -1.01
C LEU A 917 -32.66 56.41 0.41
N GLY A 918 -32.26 55.14 0.51
CA GLY A 918 -32.16 54.41 1.79
C GLY A 918 -33.38 53.56 2.14
N HIS A 919 -34.51 53.72 1.44
CA HIS A 919 -35.69 52.84 1.59
C HIS A 919 -35.63 51.57 0.73
N HIS A 920 -34.75 51.58 -0.28
CA HIS A 920 -34.53 50.44 -1.19
C HIS A 920 -33.13 49.87 -1.01
N ARG A 921 -33.01 48.54 -1.14
CA ARG A 921 -31.71 47.86 -1.09
C ARG A 921 -31.06 47.91 -2.47
N ILE A 922 -29.85 48.46 -2.54
CA ILE A 922 -29.04 48.46 -3.76
C ILE A 922 -28.45 47.07 -3.94
N LEU A 923 -28.70 46.45 -5.09
CA LEU A 923 -28.09 45.18 -5.48
C LEU A 923 -26.65 45.40 -5.93
N ARG A 924 -26.46 46.35 -6.87
CA ARG A 924 -25.15 46.71 -7.42
C ARG A 924 -25.18 48.06 -8.09
N THR A 925 -24.00 48.66 -8.25
CA THR A 925 -23.78 49.94 -8.92
C THR A 925 -22.76 49.78 -10.04
N SER A 926 -22.93 50.51 -11.13
CA SER A 926 -21.89 50.62 -12.16
C SER A 926 -20.75 51.49 -11.66
N ARG A 927 -19.60 51.42 -12.34
CA ARG A 927 -18.59 52.48 -12.24
C ARG A 927 -19.13 53.79 -12.83
N LEU A 928 -18.50 54.90 -12.48
CA LEU A 928 -18.76 56.19 -13.12
C LEU A 928 -18.16 56.14 -14.52
N ILE A 929 -18.96 56.42 -15.56
CA ILE A 929 -18.48 56.38 -16.95
C ILE A 929 -18.71 57.74 -17.59
N LYS A 930 -17.65 58.29 -18.18
CA LYS A 930 -17.72 59.50 -18.98
C LYS A 930 -18.65 59.29 -20.18
N VAL A 931 -19.56 60.24 -20.40
CA VAL A 931 -20.39 60.29 -21.61
C VAL A 931 -19.49 60.66 -22.79
N PRO A 932 -19.52 59.91 -23.91
CA PRO A 932 -18.71 60.24 -25.07
C PRO A 932 -19.11 61.61 -25.65
N ASP A 933 -18.13 62.29 -26.23
CA ASP A 933 -18.38 63.48 -27.04
C ASP A 933 -19.22 63.11 -28.27
N ILE A 934 -19.95 64.08 -28.82
CA ILE A 934 -20.85 63.84 -29.96
C ILE A 934 -20.04 63.31 -31.15
N CYS A 935 -20.28 62.05 -31.52
CA CYS A 935 -19.71 61.43 -32.73
C CYS A 935 -20.24 62.06 -34.02
#